data_AF-A0AA91GS84-F1
#
_entry.id   AF-A0AA91GS84-F1
#
_cell.length_a   1.000
_cell.length_b   1.000
_cell.length_c   1.000
_cell.angle_alpha   90.00
_cell.angle_beta   90.00
_cell.angle_gamma   90.00
#
_symmetry.space_group_name_H-M   'P 1'
#
loop_
_entity.id
_entity.type
_entity.pdbx_description
1 polymer ?
#
loop_
_entity_poly.entity_id
_entity_poly.type
_entity_poly.pdbx_seq_one_letter_code
_entity_poly.pdbx_strand_id
1 'polypeptide(L)'
;MANVTLKGFAVLNADTFAEGPPSGNFITGTTNGRATPFPNQPVQGFSAVQFADPNTFWFLPDNGFGAKNNSADFQLRIYRLNPSFRGTHGGDGSVQVSNFIQLSDPNNQVPFKIVNEGTTDRLLTGADFDTESFVLPGDDTIWIGDEFGPYLLHFDTTGKLLEAPIPTPNYYNLNTLNGQPPIVIGHRGASGERPEHTLESYKLAIQRGADFIEPDLVSTKDGVLIARHEVNITETTDVASRPEFGDRYTTKTIDGVTEKGWFADDFTLEEIKTLRAKERLSFRDQSYNGKFEIPTFQEIIDLVKQVEAETGRKIGIYPETKHPTYHDSVGLSLEEPLVETLEKNDFTDPSRVFIQSFEVGNLKELNQKIDVPLIQLLDATDVNLDGTLIEKQPYDFVVSGDPRTYGDLRTPEGLQEIATYADGIGPWKRMIVSVKGVDADGDGKADDVNGDGAVNDADKTTLPPTTLVQDAHAASLLVHPYTFRNESQYLAADYNGNPELEFQQFIKLGVDGYFTDFPGTGDKVRDQITGEFVRSPDNPDVLAALAPSNLGGSKGFEGLAISPDKTKLYPLLEGTVLGDPSNALRIYEFDVASKQYDGLVGYYRLEDTSHAIGDFTVVNDNEYLVIERDNGQADAAKFKKIYKVDFSEKDANGYVAKEEVADLLNIQDPNDLNQDGSTKFTFPFQTIENVLVIDEKTILVANDNNYPFSVGRPPAIDNDEIILLGLEKSLNVDPRVGLAGLTFATKGGGTQNEPSLSGVVDIQVSLGFTSIDQISPDSGLSASTPLTASNVTLTQEWAQPTTLSTV
;
A
#
# COMPACT_ATOMS: atom_id res chain seq x y z
N MET A 1 -10.20 -9.68 -30.39
CA MET A 1 -11.07 -8.59 -30.83
C MET A 1 -12.48 -9.10 -30.93
N ALA A 2 -13.21 -9.01 -29.82
CA ALA A 2 -14.65 -9.17 -29.80
C ALA A 2 -15.31 -8.00 -30.57
N ASN A 3 -16.30 -8.29 -31.42
CA ASN A 3 -17.03 -7.23 -32.11
C ASN A 3 -18.19 -6.74 -31.22
N VAL A 4 -18.29 -5.43 -31.05
CA VAL A 4 -19.40 -4.77 -30.34
C VAL A 4 -20.06 -3.73 -31.24
N THR A 5 -21.36 -3.55 -31.06
CA THR A 5 -22.18 -2.62 -31.87
C THR A 5 -22.88 -1.61 -30.97
N LEU A 6 -22.84 -0.33 -31.31
CA LEU A 6 -23.59 0.71 -30.61
C LEU A 6 -25.11 0.49 -30.80
N LYS A 7 -25.84 0.36 -29.70
CA LYS A 7 -27.30 0.12 -29.63
C LYS A 7 -28.06 1.31 -29.06
N GLY A 8 -27.41 2.07 -28.20
CA GLY A 8 -27.94 3.21 -27.48
C GLY A 8 -26.88 4.28 -27.40
N PHE A 9 -27.29 5.54 -27.60
CA PHE A 9 -26.45 6.71 -27.34
C PHE A 9 -27.30 7.80 -26.69
N ALA A 10 -26.84 8.32 -25.56
CA ALA A 10 -27.37 9.49 -24.88
C ALA A 10 -26.22 10.31 -24.30
N VAL A 11 -26.43 11.62 -24.10
CA VAL A 11 -25.39 12.53 -23.61
C VAL A 11 -25.93 13.50 -22.55
N LEU A 12 -25.20 13.64 -21.45
CA LEU A 12 -25.39 14.67 -20.43
C LEU A 12 -24.40 15.82 -20.71
N ASN A 13 -24.88 17.05 -20.80
CA ASN A 13 -23.97 18.18 -21.05
C ASN A 13 -23.01 18.37 -19.87
N ALA A 14 -21.73 18.63 -20.17
CA ALA A 14 -20.69 18.89 -19.18
C ALA A 14 -21.03 20.04 -18.21
N ASP A 15 -21.79 21.04 -18.64
CA ASP A 15 -22.24 22.17 -17.80
C ASP A 15 -23.60 21.93 -17.12
N THR A 16 -23.94 20.70 -16.75
CA THR A 16 -25.15 20.41 -15.97
C THR A 16 -24.88 20.53 -14.47
N PHE A 17 -25.66 21.33 -13.75
CA PHE A 17 -25.47 21.58 -12.32
C PHE A 17 -26.75 21.23 -11.53
N ALA A 18 -26.57 20.79 -10.29
CA ALA A 18 -27.64 20.60 -9.32
C ALA A 18 -27.60 21.66 -8.22
N GLU A 19 -28.74 21.92 -7.58
CA GLU A 19 -28.83 22.90 -6.49
C GLU A 19 -27.87 22.54 -5.33
N GLY A 20 -27.15 23.54 -4.81
CA GLY A 20 -26.20 23.38 -3.73
C GLY A 20 -25.36 24.65 -3.53
N PRO A 21 -24.41 24.65 -2.58
CA PRO A 21 -23.46 25.74 -2.45
C PRO A 21 -22.54 25.86 -3.67
N PRO A 22 -21.94 27.03 -3.93
CA PRO A 22 -20.86 27.18 -4.90
C PRO A 22 -19.69 26.22 -4.63
N SER A 23 -19.06 25.72 -5.68
CA SER A 23 -18.00 24.71 -5.64
C SER A 23 -16.77 25.11 -6.48
N GLY A 24 -15.66 24.39 -6.33
CA GLY A 24 -14.45 24.60 -7.11
C GLY A 24 -13.65 25.84 -6.70
N ASN A 25 -13.84 26.35 -5.48
CA ASN A 25 -13.05 27.47 -4.94
C ASN A 25 -11.55 27.12 -4.80
N PHE A 26 -11.24 25.82 -4.68
CA PHE A 26 -9.90 25.30 -4.43
C PHE A 26 -9.20 24.74 -5.68
N ILE A 27 -9.84 24.79 -6.86
CA ILE A 27 -9.26 24.29 -8.11
C ILE A 27 -8.06 25.16 -8.52
N THR A 28 -6.87 24.57 -8.49
CA THR A 28 -5.62 25.18 -8.98
C THR A 28 -5.18 24.55 -10.29
N GLY A 29 -5.62 25.09 -11.43
CA GLY A 29 -5.24 24.52 -12.72
C GLY A 29 -5.93 25.17 -13.93
N THR A 30 -5.81 24.53 -15.09
CA THR A 30 -6.67 24.83 -16.24
C THR A 30 -8.04 24.21 -16.01
N THR A 31 -9.07 25.00 -16.24
CA THR A 31 -10.49 24.58 -16.19
C THR A 31 -11.10 24.53 -17.58
N ASN A 32 -10.25 24.42 -18.61
CA ASN A 32 -10.63 24.42 -20.04
C ASN A 32 -11.57 25.58 -20.43
N GLY A 33 -11.36 26.75 -19.81
CA GLY A 33 -12.11 27.98 -20.06
C GLY A 33 -13.32 28.22 -19.15
N ARG A 34 -13.58 27.36 -18.16
CA ARG A 34 -14.67 27.55 -17.19
C ARG A 34 -14.25 28.46 -16.03
N ALA A 35 -15.09 29.42 -15.68
CA ALA A 35 -14.83 30.31 -14.56
C ALA A 35 -15.17 29.62 -13.24
N THR A 36 -14.20 29.54 -12.33
CA THR A 36 -14.37 29.07 -10.95
C THR A 36 -14.43 30.25 -9.97
N PRO A 37 -15.09 30.10 -8.81
CA PRO A 37 -15.92 28.96 -8.41
C PRO A 37 -17.19 28.84 -9.27
N PHE A 38 -17.68 27.61 -9.41
CA PHE A 38 -18.95 27.31 -10.05
C PHE A 38 -20.11 27.81 -9.16
N PRO A 39 -21.23 28.26 -9.74
CA PRO A 39 -22.34 28.83 -8.97
C PRO A 39 -23.12 27.80 -8.15
N ASN A 40 -22.92 26.51 -8.40
CA ASN A 40 -23.68 25.37 -7.88
C ASN A 40 -22.77 24.12 -7.85
N GLN A 41 -23.32 22.96 -7.49
CA GLN A 41 -22.63 21.67 -7.54
C GLN A 41 -22.71 21.07 -8.96
N PRO A 42 -21.59 20.61 -9.56
CA PRO A 42 -21.63 19.79 -10.78
C PRO A 42 -22.43 18.50 -10.54
N VAL A 43 -22.89 17.90 -11.63
CA VAL A 43 -23.58 16.60 -11.62
C VAL A 43 -22.67 15.46 -12.07
N GLN A 44 -21.64 15.81 -12.84
CA GLN A 44 -20.69 14.94 -13.52
C GLN A 44 -19.57 14.44 -12.59
N GLY A 45 -18.65 13.64 -13.13
CA GLY A 45 -17.59 12.96 -12.36
C GLY A 45 -17.79 11.45 -12.26
N PHE A 46 -18.60 10.83 -13.14
CA PHE A 46 -19.26 9.55 -12.83
C PHE A 46 -18.34 8.33 -12.74
N SER A 47 -18.08 7.88 -11.53
CA SER A 47 -17.27 6.72 -11.17
C SER A 47 -18.04 5.40 -11.06
N ALA A 48 -19.37 5.42 -10.95
CA ALA A 48 -20.18 4.19 -11.00
C ALA A 48 -21.65 4.38 -11.35
N VAL A 49 -22.29 3.27 -11.76
CA VAL A 49 -23.70 3.21 -12.20
C VAL A 49 -24.47 2.00 -11.64
N GLN A 50 -25.73 2.21 -11.25
CA GLN A 50 -26.67 1.14 -10.86
C GLN A 50 -28.08 1.41 -11.41
N PHE A 51 -28.92 0.37 -11.50
CA PHE A 51 -30.34 0.56 -11.83
C PHE A 51 -31.08 1.34 -10.73
N ALA A 52 -31.81 2.38 -11.10
CA ALA A 52 -32.83 3.00 -10.23
C ALA A 52 -34.22 2.41 -10.52
N ASP A 53 -34.53 2.21 -11.81
CA ASP A 53 -35.66 1.45 -12.35
C ASP A 53 -35.28 0.95 -13.77
N PRO A 54 -36.17 0.35 -14.58
CA PRO A 54 -35.79 -0.18 -15.90
C PRO A 54 -35.35 0.86 -16.94
N ASN A 55 -35.65 2.15 -16.73
CA ASN A 55 -35.38 3.24 -17.67
C ASN A 55 -34.49 4.34 -17.05
N THR A 56 -34.31 4.33 -15.72
CA THR A 56 -33.48 5.32 -15.03
C THR A 56 -32.40 4.65 -14.17
N PHE A 57 -31.28 5.34 -14.04
CA PHE A 57 -30.06 4.83 -13.41
C PHE A 57 -29.64 5.79 -12.30
N TRP A 58 -29.05 5.24 -11.24
CA TRP A 58 -28.28 5.99 -10.28
C TRP A 58 -26.83 6.06 -10.77
N PHE A 59 -26.24 7.24 -10.72
CA PHE A 59 -24.83 7.48 -10.99
C PHE A 59 -24.18 8.17 -9.79
N LEU A 60 -23.00 7.69 -9.39
CA LEU A 60 -22.16 8.25 -8.34
C LEU A 60 -21.00 9.00 -9.01
N PRO A 61 -20.70 10.25 -8.63
CA PRO A 61 -19.42 10.88 -8.93
C PRO A 61 -18.31 10.48 -7.95
N ASP A 62 -17.07 10.60 -8.42
CA ASP A 62 -15.80 10.57 -7.68
C ASP A 62 -15.71 11.71 -6.62
N ASN A 63 -14.51 12.01 -6.09
CA ASN A 63 -14.32 13.22 -5.28
C ASN A 63 -14.72 14.53 -6.00
N GLY A 64 -14.85 14.55 -7.33
CA GLY A 64 -15.44 15.62 -8.13
C GLY A 64 -14.45 16.50 -8.87
N PHE A 65 -13.29 16.79 -8.28
CA PHE A 65 -12.24 17.62 -8.91
C PHE A 65 -10.87 16.91 -8.97
N GLY A 66 -10.86 15.58 -8.84
CA GLY A 66 -9.69 14.71 -9.00
C GLY A 66 -8.60 14.83 -7.93
N ALA A 67 -8.85 15.48 -6.79
CA ALA A 67 -7.92 15.50 -5.66
C ALA A 67 -8.56 15.92 -4.32
N LYS A 68 -8.16 15.24 -3.23
CA LYS A 68 -8.53 15.59 -1.84
C LYS A 68 -8.40 17.07 -1.49
N ASN A 69 -7.40 17.77 -2.04
CA ASN A 69 -7.07 19.14 -1.68
C ASN A 69 -7.89 20.21 -2.45
N ASN A 70 -8.55 19.85 -3.55
CA ASN A 70 -9.37 20.78 -4.32
C ASN A 70 -10.89 20.48 -4.22
N SER A 71 -11.26 19.28 -3.78
CA SER A 71 -12.65 18.80 -3.64
C SER A 71 -13.36 19.13 -2.31
N ALA A 72 -12.78 20.00 -1.48
CA ALA A 72 -13.34 20.34 -0.16
C ALA A 72 -14.70 21.07 -0.18
N ASP A 73 -15.14 21.58 -1.34
CA ASP A 73 -16.46 22.19 -1.55
C ASP A 73 -17.35 21.46 -2.60
N PHE A 74 -16.93 20.26 -3.02
CA PHE A 74 -17.72 19.33 -3.82
C PHE A 74 -18.53 18.41 -2.88
N GLN A 75 -19.85 18.39 -3.00
CA GLN A 75 -20.73 17.59 -2.15
C GLN A 75 -20.94 16.19 -2.73
N LEU A 76 -20.56 15.15 -1.99
CA LEU A 76 -20.73 13.77 -2.45
C LEU A 76 -22.22 13.40 -2.50
N ARG A 77 -22.66 12.91 -3.65
CA ARG A 77 -24.07 12.69 -4.00
C ARG A 77 -24.22 11.51 -4.96
N ILE A 78 -25.41 10.91 -5.00
CA ILE A 78 -25.77 9.93 -6.03
C ILE A 78 -26.93 10.49 -6.84
N TYR A 79 -26.75 10.70 -8.14
CA TYR A 79 -27.69 11.36 -9.04
C TYR A 79 -28.56 10.34 -9.81
N ARG A 80 -29.87 10.58 -9.89
CA ARG A 80 -30.77 9.79 -10.74
C ARG A 80 -30.88 10.39 -12.13
N LEU A 81 -30.42 9.65 -13.13
CA LEU A 81 -30.45 10.05 -14.55
C LEU A 81 -31.47 9.23 -15.33
N ASN A 82 -32.11 9.88 -16.31
CA ASN A 82 -33.02 9.27 -17.27
C ASN A 82 -32.48 9.49 -18.70
N PRO A 83 -31.74 8.52 -19.27
CA PRO A 83 -31.18 8.61 -20.62
C PRO A 83 -32.23 8.28 -21.71
N SER A 84 -32.52 9.26 -22.56
CA SER A 84 -33.40 9.16 -23.73
C SER A 84 -32.63 8.58 -24.92
N PHE A 85 -32.22 7.31 -24.84
CA PHE A 85 -31.32 6.69 -25.83
C PHE A 85 -31.81 6.77 -27.29
N ARG A 86 -30.94 7.23 -28.19
CA ARG A 86 -31.11 7.03 -29.64
C ARG A 86 -30.91 5.56 -30.00
N GLY A 87 -31.58 5.10 -31.05
CA GLY A 87 -31.54 3.70 -31.47
C GLY A 87 -32.54 2.87 -30.66
N THR A 88 -32.10 2.28 -29.56
CA THR A 88 -32.99 1.50 -28.67
C THR A 88 -34.01 2.44 -28.00
N HIS A 89 -35.30 2.16 -28.13
CA HIS A 89 -36.45 3.00 -27.70
C HIS A 89 -36.71 4.29 -28.49
N GLY A 90 -35.84 4.69 -29.42
CA GLY A 90 -36.11 5.82 -30.33
C GLY A 90 -36.13 7.19 -29.67
N GLY A 91 -35.38 7.37 -28.57
CA GLY A 91 -35.18 8.64 -27.89
C GLY A 91 -34.35 9.64 -28.70
N ASP A 92 -34.24 10.86 -28.17
CA ASP A 92 -33.60 12.02 -28.80
C ASP A 92 -32.09 12.16 -28.50
N GLY A 93 -31.57 11.35 -27.57
CA GLY A 93 -30.18 11.33 -27.11
C GLY A 93 -29.92 12.25 -25.91
N SER A 94 -30.95 12.85 -25.31
CA SER A 94 -30.78 13.67 -24.10
C SER A 94 -30.68 12.82 -22.83
N VAL A 95 -30.07 13.37 -21.78
CA VAL A 95 -30.11 12.81 -20.42
C VAL A 95 -30.78 13.82 -19.49
N GLN A 96 -31.75 13.38 -18.69
CA GLN A 96 -32.44 14.21 -17.70
C GLN A 96 -32.01 13.86 -16.28
N VAL A 97 -31.48 14.84 -15.54
CA VAL A 97 -31.23 14.72 -14.10
C VAL A 97 -32.55 14.87 -13.35
N SER A 98 -32.92 13.87 -12.55
CA SER A 98 -34.24 13.81 -11.91
C SER A 98 -34.21 14.18 -10.42
N ASN A 99 -33.26 13.65 -9.66
CA ASN A 99 -33.07 13.92 -8.23
C ASN A 99 -31.67 13.44 -7.77
N PHE A 100 -31.32 13.64 -6.50
CA PHE A 100 -30.10 13.10 -5.90
C PHE A 100 -30.30 12.62 -4.46
N ILE A 101 -29.39 11.75 -4.02
CA ILE A 101 -29.15 11.37 -2.62
C ILE A 101 -27.93 12.15 -2.14
N GLN A 102 -27.98 12.76 -0.95
CA GLN A 102 -26.87 13.56 -0.39
C GLN A 102 -26.13 12.76 0.69
N LEU A 103 -24.84 12.50 0.50
CA LEU A 103 -24.06 11.76 1.49
C LEU A 103 -23.71 12.62 2.72
N SER A 104 -23.81 12.03 3.91
CA SER A 104 -23.73 12.74 5.19
C SER A 104 -23.38 11.82 6.36
N ASP A 105 -22.70 12.35 7.39
CA ASP A 105 -22.40 11.68 8.66
C ASP A 105 -23.04 12.40 9.88
N PRO A 106 -24.38 12.56 9.96
CA PRO A 106 -25.03 13.29 11.05
C PRO A 106 -24.94 12.57 12.42
N ASN A 107 -24.38 11.36 12.46
CA ASN A 107 -24.22 10.57 13.68
C ASN A 107 -22.80 10.64 14.27
N ASN A 108 -21.81 11.20 13.57
CA ASN A 108 -20.38 11.17 13.93
C ASN A 108 -19.80 9.75 13.93
N GLN A 109 -20.10 8.97 12.88
CA GLN A 109 -19.54 7.65 12.66
C GLN A 109 -18.11 7.70 12.08
N VAL A 110 -17.75 8.77 11.37
CA VAL A 110 -16.38 8.92 10.84
C VAL A 110 -15.42 9.19 12.00
N PRO A 111 -14.40 8.34 12.25
CA PRO A 111 -13.54 8.45 13.44
C PRO A 111 -12.42 9.49 13.30
N PHE A 112 -12.36 10.19 12.17
CA PHE A 112 -11.41 11.25 11.85
C PHE A 112 -12.14 12.52 11.45
N LYS A 113 -11.42 13.64 11.44
CA LYS A 113 -11.99 14.96 11.17
C LYS A 113 -12.40 15.09 9.69
N ILE A 114 -13.66 15.43 9.45
CA ILE A 114 -14.20 15.78 8.13
C ILE A 114 -14.22 17.31 7.89
N VAL A 115 -14.50 17.77 6.66
CA VAL A 115 -14.63 19.19 6.33
C VAL A 115 -15.76 19.85 7.12
N ASN A 116 -16.93 19.22 7.14
CA ASN A 116 -18.15 19.77 7.75
C ASN A 116 -18.36 19.35 9.22
N GLU A 117 -17.27 19.00 9.92
CA GLU A 117 -17.22 18.50 11.30
C GLU A 117 -18.06 19.30 12.30
N GLY A 118 -18.04 20.64 12.17
CA GLY A 118 -18.75 21.57 13.06
C GLY A 118 -20.19 21.88 12.68
N THR A 119 -20.78 21.17 11.72
CA THR A 119 -22.17 21.37 11.26
C THR A 119 -23.11 20.31 11.85
N THR A 120 -24.42 20.55 11.86
CA THR A 120 -25.41 19.56 12.32
C THR A 120 -25.50 18.37 11.35
N ASP A 121 -25.53 18.67 10.05
CA ASP A 121 -25.86 17.68 9.03
C ASP A 121 -24.62 16.88 8.57
N ARG A 122 -23.40 17.40 8.83
CA ARG A 122 -22.11 16.74 8.53
C ARG A 122 -22.06 16.17 7.11
N LEU A 123 -22.44 17.01 6.14
CA LEU A 123 -22.43 16.65 4.72
C LEU A 123 -21.01 16.28 4.28
N LEU A 124 -20.86 15.14 3.61
CA LEU A 124 -19.55 14.66 3.18
C LEU A 124 -19.13 15.34 1.88
N THR A 125 -17.84 15.63 1.75
CA THR A 125 -17.24 16.23 0.54
C THR A 125 -16.15 15.35 -0.04
N GLY A 126 -15.73 15.63 -1.28
CA GLY A 126 -14.63 14.93 -1.93
C GLY A 126 -13.25 15.15 -1.29
N ALA A 127 -13.15 15.97 -0.23
CA ALA A 127 -11.96 16.00 0.62
C ALA A 127 -12.02 14.98 1.77
N ASP A 128 -13.22 14.48 2.11
CA ASP A 128 -13.44 13.52 3.18
C ASP A 128 -13.18 12.09 2.67
N PHE A 129 -13.84 11.74 1.57
CA PHE A 129 -13.80 10.43 0.89
C PHE A 129 -13.66 10.63 -0.63
N ASP A 130 -13.17 9.60 -1.31
CA ASP A 130 -13.06 9.53 -2.77
C ASP A 130 -13.87 8.34 -3.24
N THR A 131 -15.08 8.58 -3.74
CA THR A 131 -16.10 7.53 -3.84
C THR A 131 -16.20 6.98 -5.25
N GLU A 132 -15.53 5.85 -5.52
CA GLU A 132 -15.43 5.32 -6.88
C GLU A 132 -16.53 4.32 -7.25
N SER A 133 -17.13 3.59 -6.31
CA SER A 133 -18.10 2.56 -6.70
C SER A 133 -19.19 2.32 -5.68
N PHE A 134 -20.37 1.87 -6.15
CA PHE A 134 -21.48 1.53 -5.25
C PHE A 134 -22.39 0.41 -5.76
N VAL A 135 -23.07 -0.24 -4.81
CA VAL A 135 -24.04 -1.32 -5.06
C VAL A 135 -25.28 -1.20 -4.18
N LEU A 136 -26.39 -1.80 -4.66
CA LEU A 136 -27.70 -1.79 -4.03
C LEU A 136 -28.13 -3.22 -3.59
N PRO A 137 -27.85 -3.63 -2.34
CA PRO A 137 -28.29 -4.92 -1.78
C PRO A 137 -29.82 -5.08 -1.73
N GLY A 138 -30.59 -3.99 -1.75
CA GLY A 138 -32.06 -4.03 -1.82
C GLY A 138 -32.76 -4.26 -0.47
N ASP A 139 -32.08 -3.95 0.63
CA ASP A 139 -32.57 -3.86 2.00
C ASP A 139 -32.69 -2.40 2.50
N ASP A 140 -32.91 -1.47 1.56
CA ASP A 140 -32.95 -0.01 1.75
C ASP A 140 -31.61 0.63 2.19
N THR A 141 -30.48 -0.04 1.90
CA THR A 141 -29.10 0.47 2.09
C THR A 141 -28.32 0.63 0.78
N ILE A 142 -27.17 1.29 0.88
CA ILE A 142 -26.19 1.53 -0.18
C ILE A 142 -24.79 1.22 0.39
N TRP A 143 -24.01 0.42 -0.34
CA TRP A 143 -22.59 0.21 -0.05
C TRP A 143 -21.74 0.94 -1.08
N ILE A 144 -20.70 1.64 -0.62
CA ILE A 144 -19.80 2.46 -1.44
C ILE A 144 -18.34 2.08 -1.16
N GLY A 145 -17.52 1.94 -2.19
CA GLY A 145 -16.06 1.83 -2.10
C GLY A 145 -15.40 3.21 -2.06
N ASP A 146 -14.44 3.40 -1.16
CA ASP A 146 -13.61 4.61 -1.03
C ASP A 146 -12.17 4.37 -1.50
N GLU A 147 -11.55 5.39 -2.09
CA GLU A 147 -10.18 5.34 -2.56
C GLU A 147 -9.13 5.78 -1.53
N PHE A 148 -9.41 6.84 -0.75
CA PHE A 148 -8.39 7.45 0.11
C PHE A 148 -7.93 6.54 1.24
N GLY A 149 -8.83 5.83 1.89
CA GLY A 149 -8.51 4.97 3.04
C GLY A 149 -8.95 3.53 2.87
N PRO A 150 -8.84 2.97 1.65
CA PRO A 150 -9.67 1.88 1.13
C PRO A 150 -10.74 1.37 2.09
N TYR A 151 -11.89 2.05 2.10
CA TYR A 151 -13.00 1.72 2.99
C TYR A 151 -14.19 1.13 2.22
N LEU A 152 -14.93 0.26 2.89
CA LEU A 152 -16.35 0.08 2.60
C LEU A 152 -17.16 1.03 3.48
N LEU A 153 -17.92 1.92 2.84
CA LEU A 153 -18.85 2.85 3.46
C LEU A 153 -20.27 2.30 3.32
N HIS A 154 -21.09 2.48 4.35
CA HIS A 154 -22.45 1.93 4.39
C HIS A 154 -23.46 3.02 4.78
N PHE A 155 -24.37 3.31 3.86
CA PHE A 155 -25.37 4.37 3.98
C PHE A 155 -26.78 3.79 3.91
N ASP A 156 -27.76 4.46 4.52
CA ASP A 156 -29.15 4.27 4.12
C ASP A 156 -29.45 4.99 2.80
N THR A 157 -30.58 4.67 2.17
CA THR A 157 -31.04 5.33 0.93
C THR A 157 -31.36 6.82 1.06
N THR A 158 -31.29 7.43 2.25
CA THR A 158 -31.35 8.90 2.41
C THR A 158 -29.97 9.55 2.30
N GLY A 159 -28.90 8.75 2.23
CA GLY A 159 -27.51 9.20 2.18
C GLY A 159 -26.89 9.40 3.56
N LYS A 160 -27.46 8.82 4.61
CA LYS A 160 -26.91 8.89 5.96
C LYS A 160 -26.00 7.70 6.25
N LEU A 161 -24.77 7.99 6.67
CA LEU A 161 -23.79 6.98 7.08
C LEU A 161 -24.28 6.23 8.32
N LEU A 162 -24.29 4.90 8.23
CA LEU A 162 -24.89 4.01 9.24
C LEU A 162 -23.88 3.58 10.31
N GLU A 163 -22.63 3.38 9.94
CA GLU A 163 -21.53 2.97 10.84
C GLU A 163 -20.19 3.53 10.36
N ALA A 164 -19.13 3.32 11.15
CA ALA A 164 -17.80 3.79 10.80
C ALA A 164 -17.30 3.14 9.49
N PRO A 165 -16.50 3.85 8.68
CA PRO A 165 -15.84 3.28 7.50
C PRO A 165 -15.12 1.97 7.84
N ILE A 166 -15.40 0.90 7.09
CA ILE A 166 -14.84 -0.43 7.36
C ILE A 166 -13.49 -0.54 6.65
N PRO A 167 -12.34 -0.62 7.36
CA PRO A 167 -11.02 -0.64 6.74
C PRO A 167 -10.75 -1.95 6.00
N THR A 168 -10.07 -1.85 4.87
CA THR A 168 -9.67 -3.03 4.08
C THR A 168 -8.50 -3.76 4.74
N PRO A 169 -8.64 -5.04 5.10
CA PRO A 169 -7.54 -5.83 5.67
C PRO A 169 -6.45 -6.07 4.64
N ASN A 170 -5.19 -5.99 5.07
CA ASN A 170 -4.06 -6.35 4.24
C ASN A 170 -3.74 -7.84 4.43
N TYR A 171 -4.21 -8.67 3.51
CA TYR A 171 -3.79 -10.08 3.44
C TYR A 171 -2.41 -10.19 2.79
N TYR A 172 -1.47 -10.82 3.48
CA TYR A 172 -0.14 -11.14 2.99
C TYR A 172 0.21 -12.59 3.29
N ASN A 173 1.13 -13.15 2.52
CA ASN A 173 1.73 -14.45 2.80
C ASN A 173 3.25 -14.29 2.73
N LEU A 174 3.95 -14.72 3.77
CA LEU A 174 5.40 -14.60 3.88
C LEU A 174 6.05 -15.95 3.64
N ASN A 175 7.17 -15.93 2.92
CA ASN A 175 7.99 -17.12 2.70
C ASN A 175 8.98 -17.37 3.87
N THR A 176 8.75 -16.75 5.04
CA THR A 176 9.53 -16.99 6.27
C THR A 176 9.21 -18.38 6.84
N LEU A 177 10.16 -18.96 7.58
CA LEU A 177 10.11 -20.33 8.09
C LEU A 177 8.84 -20.62 8.91
N ASN A 178 8.33 -19.61 9.61
CA ASN A 178 7.17 -19.66 10.50
C ASN A 178 5.98 -18.79 10.02
N GLY A 179 6.07 -18.21 8.81
CA GLY A 179 5.07 -17.29 8.25
C GLY A 179 4.90 -15.96 9.02
N GLN A 180 5.76 -15.64 9.99
CA GLN A 180 5.71 -14.39 10.75
C GLN A 180 6.48 -13.27 10.03
N PRO A 181 6.16 -11.99 10.30
CA PRO A 181 6.96 -10.85 9.88
C PRO A 181 8.43 -11.00 10.31
N PRO A 182 9.40 -10.67 9.43
CA PRO A 182 10.81 -10.77 9.77
C PRO A 182 11.23 -9.78 10.85
N ILE A 183 12.15 -10.21 11.73
CA ILE A 183 12.65 -9.35 12.81
C ILE A 183 13.65 -8.30 12.31
N VAL A 184 13.51 -7.06 12.81
CA VAL A 184 14.43 -5.95 12.53
C VAL A 184 15.54 -5.97 13.58
N ILE A 185 16.76 -6.28 13.15
CA ILE A 185 17.93 -6.38 14.05
C ILE A 185 18.80 -5.14 13.85
N GLY A 186 18.90 -4.32 14.90
CA GLY A 186 19.77 -3.14 14.92
C GLY A 186 21.23 -3.54 15.05
N HIS A 187 21.91 -3.67 13.91
CA HIS A 187 23.31 -4.04 13.80
C HIS A 187 24.18 -2.95 14.43
N ARG A 188 24.75 -3.26 15.59
CA ARG A 188 25.48 -2.34 16.47
C ARG A 188 24.63 -1.15 16.94
N GLY A 189 23.31 -1.35 16.97
CA GLY A 189 22.27 -0.35 17.14
C GLY A 189 21.88 0.34 15.83
N ALA A 190 21.56 1.63 15.87
CA ALA A 190 21.35 2.46 14.68
C ALA A 190 22.70 3.03 14.21
N SER A 191 23.61 2.14 13.83
CA SER A 191 25.01 2.46 13.53
C SER A 191 25.22 3.33 12.28
N GLY A 192 24.19 3.46 11.44
CA GLY A 192 24.13 4.45 10.35
C GLY A 192 23.85 5.88 10.82
N GLU A 193 23.27 6.05 12.01
CA GLU A 193 22.89 7.33 12.59
C GLU A 193 23.75 7.73 13.82
N ARG A 194 24.43 6.78 14.48
CA ARG A 194 25.24 7.00 15.71
C ARG A 194 26.48 6.09 15.73
N PRO A 195 27.56 6.46 16.45
CA PRO A 195 28.72 5.59 16.63
C PRO A 195 28.32 4.21 17.17
N GLU A 196 28.82 3.17 16.50
CA GLU A 196 28.50 1.77 16.76
C GLU A 196 28.77 1.33 18.21
N HIS A 197 27.93 0.43 18.72
CA HIS A 197 27.94 -0.07 20.10
C HIS A 197 28.04 1.04 21.16
N THR A 198 27.04 1.92 21.17
CA THR A 198 26.80 2.89 22.24
C THR A 198 25.37 2.70 22.74
N LEU A 199 25.10 3.00 24.02
CA LEU A 199 23.72 2.91 24.54
C LEU A 199 22.78 3.84 23.77
N GLU A 200 23.30 4.93 23.22
CA GLU A 200 22.59 5.88 22.37
C GLU A 200 22.28 5.32 20.97
N SER A 201 23.19 4.54 20.37
CA SER A 201 22.92 3.79 19.14
C SER A 201 21.81 2.75 19.36
N TYR A 202 21.86 2.00 20.47
CA TYR A 202 20.83 1.02 20.81
C TYR A 202 19.47 1.66 21.12
N LYS A 203 19.45 2.75 21.91
CA LYS A 203 18.22 3.52 22.18
C LYS A 203 17.59 4.03 20.90
N LEU A 204 18.40 4.52 19.96
CA LEU A 204 17.89 4.98 18.67
C LEU A 204 17.35 3.81 17.83
N ALA A 205 18.04 2.66 17.76
CA ALA A 205 17.51 1.47 17.09
C ALA A 205 16.12 1.07 17.60
N ILE A 206 15.96 1.03 18.92
CA ILE A 206 14.68 0.72 19.59
C ILE A 206 13.59 1.74 19.24
N GLN A 207 13.93 3.04 19.21
CA GLN A 207 13.02 4.11 18.78
C GLN A 207 12.68 4.04 17.28
N ARG A 208 13.55 3.41 16.49
CA ARG A 208 13.43 3.15 15.05
C ARG A 208 12.86 1.75 14.75
N GLY A 209 12.14 1.16 15.71
CA GLY A 209 11.39 -0.08 15.50
C GLY A 209 12.17 -1.39 15.55
N ALA A 210 13.47 -1.36 15.88
CA ALA A 210 14.23 -2.61 16.07
C ALA A 210 13.57 -3.51 17.13
N ASP A 211 13.44 -4.80 16.81
CA ASP A 211 12.96 -5.86 17.69
C ASP A 211 14.11 -6.37 18.57
N PHE A 212 15.31 -6.44 17.97
CA PHE A 212 16.56 -6.86 18.61
C PHE A 212 17.65 -5.79 18.45
N ILE A 213 18.50 -5.65 19.46
CA ILE A 213 19.76 -4.92 19.37
C ILE A 213 20.94 -5.90 19.42
N GLU A 214 21.93 -5.71 18.56
CA GLU A 214 23.11 -6.58 18.47
C GLU A 214 24.34 -5.92 19.12
N PRO A 215 24.91 -6.54 20.17
CA PRO A 215 26.23 -6.23 20.67
C PRO A 215 27.29 -7.28 20.25
N ASP A 216 28.31 -6.84 19.53
CA ASP A 216 29.56 -7.60 19.36
C ASP A 216 30.33 -7.63 20.69
N LEU A 217 30.65 -8.79 21.25
CA LEU A 217 31.29 -8.91 22.56
C LEU A 217 32.77 -9.29 22.47
N VAL A 218 33.60 -8.49 23.14
CA VAL A 218 35.03 -8.75 23.41
C VAL A 218 35.30 -8.61 24.91
N SER A 219 36.36 -9.26 25.41
CA SER A 219 36.73 -9.18 26.83
C SER A 219 37.73 -8.06 27.12
N THR A 220 37.55 -7.37 28.24
CA THR A 220 38.60 -6.57 28.87
C THR A 220 39.65 -7.45 29.55
N LYS A 221 40.79 -6.87 29.91
CA LYS A 221 41.88 -7.51 30.65
C LYS A 221 41.47 -8.14 31.99
N ASP A 222 40.45 -7.56 32.63
CA ASP A 222 39.86 -7.99 33.89
C ASP A 222 38.61 -8.87 33.70
N GLY A 223 38.36 -9.38 32.48
CA GLY A 223 37.36 -10.41 32.21
C GLY A 223 35.92 -9.89 32.07
N VAL A 224 35.72 -8.60 31.76
CA VAL A 224 34.38 -8.02 31.58
C VAL A 224 34.06 -7.92 30.09
N LEU A 225 32.87 -8.41 29.71
CA LEU A 225 32.38 -8.27 28.34
C LEU A 225 31.91 -6.84 28.05
N ILE A 226 32.50 -6.24 27.03
CA ILE A 226 32.15 -4.93 26.48
C ILE A 226 31.68 -5.07 25.03
N ALA A 227 30.81 -4.16 24.59
CA ALA A 227 30.32 -4.20 23.22
C ALA A 227 31.26 -3.46 22.26
N ARG A 228 32.02 -4.18 21.44
CA ARG A 228 32.90 -3.68 20.37
C ARG A 228 33.10 -4.75 19.29
N HIS A 229 32.95 -4.38 18.01
CA HIS A 229 33.15 -5.28 16.87
C HIS A 229 34.56 -5.87 16.75
N GLU A 230 35.59 -5.16 17.20
CA GLU A 230 36.99 -5.60 17.10
C GLU A 230 37.65 -5.54 18.48
N VAL A 231 38.56 -6.47 18.75
CA VAL A 231 39.46 -6.34 19.91
C VAL A 231 40.33 -5.09 19.78
N ASN A 232 40.70 -4.71 18.54
CA ASN A 232 41.46 -3.50 18.25
C ASN A 232 40.56 -2.24 18.27
N ILE A 233 40.59 -1.52 19.39
CA ILE A 233 39.76 -0.34 19.66
C ILE A 233 40.27 0.97 19.04
N THR A 234 41.35 0.92 18.24
CA THR A 234 42.01 2.10 17.65
C THR A 234 41.07 2.94 16.78
N GLU A 235 40.22 2.29 15.97
CA GLU A 235 39.34 2.97 15.02
C GLU A 235 37.93 3.26 15.54
N THR A 236 37.57 2.81 16.75
CA THR A 236 36.23 3.02 17.33
C THR A 236 36.25 3.80 18.66
N THR A 237 37.43 4.23 19.11
CA THR A 237 37.59 5.06 20.33
C THR A 237 38.57 6.23 20.17
N ASP A 238 38.59 7.14 21.15
CA ASP A 238 39.55 8.24 21.28
C ASP A 238 40.96 7.81 21.76
N VAL A 239 41.21 6.51 21.99
CA VAL A 239 42.45 5.97 22.63
C VAL A 239 43.75 6.49 22.01
N ALA A 240 43.81 6.64 20.68
CA ALA A 240 44.97 7.15 19.97
C ALA A 240 45.34 8.61 20.34
N SER A 241 44.42 9.35 20.95
CA SER A 241 44.61 10.72 21.44
C SER A 241 44.93 10.81 22.94
N ARG A 242 45.06 9.68 23.64
CA ARG A 242 45.28 9.58 25.10
C ARG A 242 46.73 9.24 25.43
N PRO A 243 47.58 10.22 25.80
CA PRO A 243 49.02 9.98 26.01
C PRO A 243 49.32 8.98 27.13
N GLU A 244 48.43 8.89 28.13
CA GLU A 244 48.51 7.92 29.24
C GLU A 244 48.45 6.45 28.78
N PHE A 245 47.90 6.19 27.58
CA PHE A 245 47.81 4.86 26.98
C PHE A 245 48.83 4.65 25.85
N GLY A 246 49.78 5.57 25.62
CA GLY A 246 50.80 5.42 24.58
C GLY A 246 51.61 4.13 24.68
N ASP A 247 51.95 3.71 25.92
CA ASP A 247 52.70 2.48 26.21
C ASP A 247 51.87 1.18 26.00
N ARG A 248 50.58 1.28 25.67
CA ARG A 248 49.71 0.14 25.27
C ARG A 248 49.66 -0.07 23.76
N TYR A 249 50.24 0.82 22.96
CA TYR A 249 50.26 0.67 21.50
C TYR A 249 51.21 -0.47 21.09
N THR A 250 50.64 -1.57 20.61
CA THR A 250 51.37 -2.83 20.40
C THR A 250 51.02 -3.49 19.06
N THR A 251 51.56 -4.67 18.81
CA THR A 251 51.25 -5.52 17.66
C THR A 251 50.79 -6.87 18.17
N LYS A 252 49.62 -7.32 17.71
CA LYS A 252 49.05 -8.64 18.03
C LYS A 252 48.70 -9.37 16.73
N THR A 253 48.49 -10.68 16.83
CA THR A 253 47.94 -11.50 15.75
C THR A 253 46.59 -12.01 16.20
N ILE A 254 45.53 -11.53 15.55
CA ILE A 254 44.14 -11.93 15.78
C ILE A 254 43.73 -12.70 14.53
N ASP A 255 43.21 -13.92 14.70
CA ASP A 255 42.76 -14.80 13.61
C ASP A 255 43.75 -14.94 12.43
N GLY A 256 45.04 -15.01 12.76
CA GLY A 256 46.15 -15.08 11.79
C GLY A 256 46.52 -13.75 11.13
N VAL A 257 45.71 -12.70 11.28
CA VAL A 257 45.97 -11.34 10.80
C VAL A 257 46.83 -10.59 11.81
N THR A 258 47.93 -9.98 11.34
CA THR A 258 48.80 -9.18 12.21
C THR A 258 48.40 -7.72 12.18
N GLU A 259 47.99 -7.22 13.34
CA GLU A 259 47.47 -5.86 13.53
C GLU A 259 48.35 -5.03 14.45
N LYS A 260 48.23 -3.70 14.34
CA LYS A 260 48.93 -2.76 15.20
C LYS A 260 47.98 -1.70 15.72
N GLY A 261 47.89 -1.55 17.02
CA GLY A 261 46.81 -0.80 17.65
C GLY A 261 46.84 -0.83 19.17
N TRP A 262 45.71 -0.43 19.74
CA TRP A 262 45.34 -0.62 21.13
C TRP A 262 44.25 -1.69 21.19
N PHE A 263 44.42 -2.69 22.04
CA PHE A 263 43.54 -3.87 22.08
C PHE A 263 42.81 -3.94 23.41
N ALA A 264 41.50 -4.19 23.42
CA ALA A 264 40.63 -4.14 24.60
C ALA A 264 41.11 -5.03 25.76
N ASP A 265 41.68 -6.19 25.44
CA ASP A 265 42.27 -7.16 26.36
C ASP A 265 43.55 -6.66 27.06
N ASP A 266 44.13 -5.53 26.66
CA ASP A 266 45.24 -4.86 27.37
C ASP A 266 44.78 -3.83 28.42
N PHE A 267 43.48 -3.53 28.48
CA PHE A 267 42.87 -2.51 29.34
C PHE A 267 41.88 -3.12 30.34
N THR A 268 41.86 -2.60 31.57
CA THR A 268 40.79 -2.89 32.54
C THR A 268 39.49 -2.20 32.16
N LEU A 269 38.34 -2.65 32.69
CA LEU A 269 37.07 -1.96 32.51
C LEU A 269 37.14 -0.50 32.98
N GLU A 270 37.83 -0.23 34.09
CA GLU A 270 38.02 1.13 34.61
C GLU A 270 38.74 2.02 33.58
N GLU A 271 39.82 1.53 32.95
CA GLU A 271 40.51 2.25 31.88
C GLU A 271 39.59 2.45 30.65
N ILE A 272 38.88 1.40 30.20
CA ILE A 272 37.94 1.45 29.07
C ILE A 272 36.85 2.51 29.29
N LYS A 273 36.28 2.63 30.50
CA LYS A 273 35.25 3.62 30.82
C LYS A 273 35.74 5.07 30.76
N THR A 274 37.06 5.32 30.74
CA THR A 274 37.63 6.67 30.52
C THR A 274 37.70 7.08 29.04
N LEU A 275 37.58 6.12 28.13
CA LEU A 275 37.60 6.33 26.68
C LEU A 275 36.21 6.73 26.16
N ARG A 276 36.17 7.27 24.94
CA ARG A 276 34.94 7.70 24.27
C ARG A 276 34.85 7.15 22.87
N ALA A 277 33.63 6.77 22.47
CA ALA A 277 33.35 6.25 21.15
C ALA A 277 33.58 7.30 20.05
N LYS A 278 34.02 6.84 18.87
CA LYS A 278 34.04 7.63 17.63
C LYS A 278 33.43 6.82 16.50
N GLU A 279 32.81 7.51 15.55
CA GLU A 279 32.49 7.00 14.24
C GLU A 279 33.79 6.73 13.47
N ARG A 280 33.89 5.55 12.84
CA ARG A 280 35.07 5.11 12.07
C ARG A 280 34.92 5.41 10.58
N LEU A 281 33.68 5.48 10.09
CA LEU A 281 33.36 5.71 8.69
C LEU A 281 33.28 7.22 8.42
N SER A 282 34.28 7.77 7.74
CA SER A 282 34.43 9.23 7.55
C SER A 282 33.29 9.91 6.78
N PHE A 283 32.43 9.13 6.10
CA PHE A 283 31.23 9.62 5.40
C PHE A 283 29.98 9.66 6.29
N ARG A 284 30.00 9.04 7.49
CA ARG A 284 28.93 9.13 8.51
C ARG A 284 29.12 10.35 9.41
N ASP A 285 28.09 10.70 10.19
CA ASP A 285 28.09 11.90 11.03
C ASP A 285 29.12 11.83 12.17
N GLN A 286 30.24 12.53 11.97
CA GLN A 286 31.31 12.69 12.96
C GLN A 286 30.91 13.55 14.18
N SER A 287 29.73 14.19 14.17
CA SER A 287 29.32 15.12 15.24
C SER A 287 29.17 14.45 16.61
N TYR A 288 29.05 13.12 16.67
CA TYR A 288 28.90 12.35 17.91
C TYR A 288 30.22 11.86 18.53
N ASN A 289 31.35 12.06 17.85
CA ASN A 289 32.67 11.62 18.33
C ASN A 289 33.00 12.24 19.70
N GLY A 290 33.48 11.41 20.62
CA GLY A 290 33.88 11.85 21.97
C GLY A 290 32.72 12.00 22.98
N LYS A 291 31.46 11.79 22.58
CA LYS A 291 30.30 12.01 23.47
C LYS A 291 29.92 10.82 24.34
N PHE A 292 30.06 9.60 23.83
CA PHE A 292 29.47 8.39 24.42
C PHE A 292 30.53 7.44 24.97
N GLU A 293 30.17 6.69 26.01
CA GLU A 293 31.04 5.68 26.64
C GLU A 293 30.94 4.33 25.93
N ILE A 294 31.88 3.43 26.22
CA ILE A 294 31.81 2.03 25.80
C ILE A 294 30.91 1.27 26.79
N PRO A 295 29.82 0.62 26.34
CA PRO A 295 28.94 -0.15 27.22
C PRO A 295 29.49 -1.55 27.49
N THR A 296 29.28 -2.02 28.72
CA THR A 296 29.36 -3.43 29.11
C THR A 296 28.11 -4.18 28.65
N PHE A 297 28.18 -5.50 28.59
CA PHE A 297 27.01 -6.33 28.31
C PHE A 297 25.91 -6.18 29.37
N GLN A 298 26.27 -6.02 30.65
CA GLN A 298 25.31 -5.75 31.74
C GLN A 298 24.48 -4.48 31.48
N GLU A 299 25.11 -3.37 31.08
CA GLU A 299 24.40 -2.11 30.83
C GLU A 299 23.43 -2.18 29.63
N ILE A 300 23.65 -3.15 28.72
CA ILE A 300 22.78 -3.41 27.56
C ILE A 300 21.55 -4.21 27.99
N ILE A 301 21.73 -5.20 28.88
CA ILE A 301 20.61 -5.91 29.54
C ILE A 301 19.78 -4.93 30.39
N ASP A 302 20.44 -4.05 31.14
CA ASP A 302 19.77 -3.02 31.95
C ASP A 302 18.95 -2.06 31.07
N LEU A 303 19.47 -1.69 29.89
CA LEU A 303 18.76 -0.87 28.91
C LEU A 303 17.47 -1.54 28.39
N VAL A 304 17.52 -2.80 27.93
CA VAL A 304 16.31 -3.45 27.39
C VAL A 304 15.26 -3.71 28.46
N LYS A 305 15.69 -3.99 29.70
CA LYS A 305 14.79 -4.07 30.87
C LYS A 305 14.17 -2.72 31.23
N GLN A 306 14.93 -1.62 31.14
CA GLN A 306 14.40 -0.28 31.34
C GLN A 306 13.33 0.05 30.29
N VAL A 307 13.59 -0.21 29.01
CA VAL A 307 12.63 0.02 27.92
C VAL A 307 11.35 -0.78 28.13
N GLU A 308 11.45 -2.05 28.53
CA GLU A 308 10.26 -2.86 28.85
C GLU A 308 9.46 -2.29 30.02
N ALA A 309 10.13 -1.85 31.09
CA ALA A 309 9.47 -1.23 32.24
C ALA A 309 8.80 0.13 31.91
N GLU A 310 9.36 0.90 30.97
CA GLU A 310 8.86 2.21 30.56
C GLU A 310 7.75 2.13 29.49
N THR A 311 7.79 1.13 28.60
CA THR A 311 6.95 1.09 27.39
C THR A 311 6.12 -0.18 27.21
N GLY A 312 6.41 -1.24 27.97
CA GLY A 312 5.85 -2.59 27.74
C GLY A 312 6.43 -3.33 26.52
N ARG A 313 7.26 -2.69 25.67
CA ARG A 313 7.91 -3.36 24.53
C ARG A 313 9.04 -4.27 25.02
N LYS A 314 8.95 -5.55 24.66
CA LYS A 314 9.99 -6.55 24.92
C LYS A 314 11.04 -6.53 23.82
N ILE A 315 12.08 -5.73 24.01
CA ILE A 315 13.25 -5.74 23.11
C ILE A 315 14.13 -6.95 23.44
N GLY A 316 14.62 -7.62 22.40
CA GLY A 316 15.61 -8.70 22.50
C GLY A 316 17.06 -8.22 22.34
N ILE A 317 18.00 -9.09 22.68
CA ILE A 317 19.44 -8.88 22.47
C ILE A 317 20.02 -10.00 21.61
N TYR A 318 20.99 -9.65 20.78
CA TYR A 318 21.56 -10.55 19.78
C TYR A 318 23.10 -10.55 19.84
N PRO A 319 23.73 -10.96 20.96
CA PRO A 319 25.17 -10.94 21.11
C PRO A 319 25.94 -11.79 20.09
N GLU A 320 27.00 -11.22 19.50
CA GLU A 320 28.06 -11.98 18.81
C GLU A 320 29.25 -12.22 19.76
N THR A 321 29.80 -13.42 19.81
CA THR A 321 31.12 -13.66 20.43
C THR A 321 32.23 -13.42 19.40
N LYS A 322 33.02 -12.33 19.54
CA LYS A 322 34.09 -11.97 18.59
C LYS A 322 35.37 -12.78 18.86
N HIS A 323 35.88 -13.46 17.83
CA HIS A 323 37.17 -14.18 17.89
C HIS A 323 37.35 -15.09 19.14
N PRO A 324 36.42 -16.02 19.43
CA PRO A 324 36.53 -16.86 20.62
C PRO A 324 37.84 -17.66 20.67
N THR A 325 38.33 -18.23 19.56
CA THR A 325 39.64 -18.89 19.50
C THR A 325 40.80 -17.97 19.91
N TYR A 326 40.77 -16.67 19.55
CA TYR A 326 41.77 -15.70 20.00
C TYR A 326 41.65 -15.45 21.51
N HIS A 327 40.44 -15.21 22.02
CA HIS A 327 40.17 -14.94 23.42
C HIS A 327 40.58 -16.10 24.34
N ASP A 328 40.31 -17.34 23.94
CA ASP A 328 40.81 -18.55 24.59
C ASP A 328 42.34 -18.58 24.66
N SER A 329 43.02 -18.23 23.57
CA SER A 329 44.49 -18.25 23.49
C SER A 329 45.18 -17.29 24.47
N VAL A 330 44.47 -16.23 24.89
CA VAL A 330 44.93 -15.25 25.90
C VAL A 330 44.31 -15.48 27.29
N GLY A 331 43.43 -16.48 27.45
CA GLY A 331 42.80 -16.83 28.72
C GLY A 331 41.65 -15.92 29.14
N LEU A 332 40.89 -15.40 28.16
CA LEU A 332 39.77 -14.47 28.34
C LEU A 332 38.51 -14.93 27.56
N SER A 333 38.19 -16.23 27.62
CA SER A 333 37.01 -16.88 27.01
C SER A 333 35.73 -16.08 27.21
N LEU A 334 34.86 -16.07 26.19
CA LEU A 334 33.67 -15.20 26.13
C LEU A 334 32.40 -15.91 26.58
N GLU A 335 32.39 -17.24 26.49
CA GLU A 335 31.25 -18.14 26.61
C GLU A 335 30.71 -18.18 28.03
N GLU A 336 31.55 -18.48 29.03
CA GLU A 336 31.12 -18.46 30.44
C GLU A 336 30.68 -17.06 30.90
N PRO A 337 31.45 -15.97 30.69
CA PRO A 337 31.01 -14.64 31.12
C PRO A 337 29.71 -14.19 30.44
N LEU A 338 29.44 -14.60 29.20
CA LEU A 338 28.19 -14.34 28.49
C LEU A 338 27.02 -15.06 29.16
N VAL A 339 27.12 -16.39 29.32
CA VAL A 339 26.07 -17.21 29.94
C VAL A 339 25.83 -16.80 31.40
N GLU A 340 26.89 -16.65 32.20
CA GLU A 340 26.79 -16.21 33.60
C GLU A 340 26.10 -14.83 33.70
N THR A 341 26.36 -13.91 32.76
CA THR A 341 25.72 -12.59 32.76
C THR A 341 24.25 -12.67 32.39
N LEU A 342 23.85 -13.52 31.43
CA LEU A 342 22.45 -13.76 31.08
C LEU A 342 21.66 -14.39 32.24
N GLU A 343 22.18 -15.49 32.81
CA GLU A 343 21.57 -16.24 33.91
C GLU A 343 21.41 -15.38 35.18
N LYS A 344 22.47 -14.68 35.59
CA LYS A 344 22.45 -13.78 36.76
C LYS A 344 21.43 -12.65 36.62
N ASN A 345 21.01 -12.34 35.40
CA ASN A 345 20.03 -11.33 35.09
C ASN A 345 18.61 -11.87 34.87
N ASP A 346 18.37 -13.18 34.99
CA ASP A 346 17.11 -13.83 34.60
C ASP A 346 16.70 -13.47 33.15
N PHE A 347 17.67 -13.25 32.25
CA PHE A 347 17.44 -12.81 30.87
C PHE A 347 17.80 -13.93 29.88
N THR A 348 17.15 -15.08 30.02
CA THR A 348 17.37 -16.30 29.22
C THR A 348 16.08 -16.73 28.51
N ASP A 349 15.22 -15.78 28.15
CA ASP A 349 14.00 -16.03 27.38
C ASP A 349 14.40 -16.31 25.90
N PRO A 350 14.18 -17.52 25.36
CA PRO A 350 14.60 -17.88 24.01
C PRO A 350 13.89 -17.08 22.92
N SER A 351 12.79 -16.36 23.22
CA SER A 351 12.20 -15.40 22.27
C SER A 351 12.83 -14.00 22.33
N ARG A 352 13.87 -13.79 23.14
CA ARG A 352 14.52 -12.49 23.39
C ARG A 352 16.05 -12.52 23.40
N VAL A 353 16.65 -13.69 23.24
CA VAL A 353 18.11 -13.85 23.14
C VAL A 353 18.40 -14.74 21.94
N PHE A 354 19.21 -14.24 21.02
CA PHE A 354 19.97 -15.05 20.08
C PHE A 354 21.46 -14.92 20.44
N ILE A 355 22.26 -15.96 20.24
CA ILE A 355 23.73 -15.84 20.30
C ILE A 355 24.31 -16.25 18.96
N GLN A 356 25.23 -15.46 18.42
CA GLN A 356 25.86 -15.71 17.12
C GLN A 356 27.38 -15.75 17.18
N SER A 357 27.94 -16.46 16.21
CA SER A 357 29.39 -16.57 16.04
C SER A 357 29.75 -17.03 14.64
N PHE A 358 30.92 -16.62 14.19
CA PHE A 358 31.56 -17.16 12.98
C PHE A 358 32.20 -18.53 13.24
N GLU A 359 32.65 -18.81 14.46
CA GLU A 359 33.38 -20.04 14.81
C GLU A 359 32.43 -21.18 15.19
N VAL A 360 32.60 -22.33 14.52
CA VAL A 360 31.72 -23.50 14.64
C VAL A 360 31.88 -24.21 15.99
N GLY A 361 33.11 -24.29 16.50
CA GLY A 361 33.44 -24.90 17.79
C GLY A 361 32.76 -24.19 18.96
N ASN A 362 32.80 -22.85 18.96
CA ASN A 362 32.18 -21.98 19.96
C ASN A 362 30.66 -22.20 20.05
N LEU A 363 29.94 -22.27 18.92
CA LEU A 363 28.49 -22.54 18.95
C LEU A 363 28.17 -23.96 19.43
N LYS A 364 28.98 -24.96 19.04
CA LYS A 364 28.85 -26.35 19.53
C LYS A 364 29.11 -26.49 21.04
N GLU A 365 29.87 -25.57 21.62
CA GLU A 365 30.08 -25.45 23.06
C GLU A 365 28.93 -24.69 23.75
N LEU A 366 28.50 -23.55 23.22
CA LEU A 366 27.37 -22.78 23.75
C LEU A 366 26.06 -23.59 23.79
N ASN A 367 25.82 -24.44 22.78
CA ASN A 367 24.68 -25.37 22.72
C ASN A 367 24.63 -26.38 23.89
N GLN A 368 25.71 -26.52 24.64
CA GLN A 368 25.78 -27.38 25.84
C GLN A 368 25.67 -26.58 27.15
N LYS A 369 25.70 -25.25 27.10
CA LYS A 369 25.68 -24.35 28.27
C LYS A 369 24.35 -23.63 28.46
N ILE A 370 23.64 -23.26 27.39
CA ILE A 370 22.44 -22.41 27.46
C ILE A 370 21.37 -22.82 26.43
N ASP A 371 20.10 -22.73 26.83
CA ASP A 371 18.91 -23.05 26.03
C ASP A 371 18.31 -21.76 25.42
N VAL A 372 19.05 -21.16 24.48
CA VAL A 372 18.62 -20.01 23.66
C VAL A 372 19.04 -20.22 22.21
N PRO A 373 18.28 -19.70 21.21
CA PRO A 373 18.61 -19.86 19.80
C PRO A 373 20.04 -19.45 19.43
N LEU A 374 20.76 -20.36 18.77
CA LEU A 374 22.13 -20.15 18.31
C LEU A 374 22.19 -19.96 16.79
N ILE A 375 23.08 -19.09 16.32
CA ILE A 375 23.09 -18.63 14.92
C ILE A 375 24.50 -18.71 14.34
N GLN A 376 24.68 -19.56 13.33
CA GLN A 376 25.92 -19.68 12.59
C GLN A 376 26.08 -18.53 11.60
N LEU A 377 27.05 -17.64 11.83
CA LEU A 377 27.41 -16.62 10.86
C LEU A 377 28.20 -17.24 9.70
N LEU A 378 27.95 -16.76 8.47
CA LEU A 378 28.57 -17.27 7.24
C LEU A 378 29.12 -16.12 6.40
N ASP A 379 30.42 -16.14 6.13
CA ASP A 379 31.15 -15.04 5.49
C ASP A 379 31.84 -15.40 4.16
N ALA A 380 32.16 -14.40 3.35
CA ALA A 380 33.04 -14.53 2.19
C ALA A 380 33.97 -13.31 2.14
N THR A 381 35.13 -13.42 1.49
CA THR A 381 36.09 -12.31 1.41
C THR A 381 35.59 -11.17 0.51
N ASP A 382 35.02 -11.50 -0.66
CA ASP A 382 34.43 -10.55 -1.60
C ASP A 382 33.58 -11.30 -2.65
N VAL A 383 33.00 -10.57 -3.61
CA VAL A 383 32.43 -11.11 -4.84
C VAL A 383 33.39 -10.85 -6.02
N ASN A 384 33.69 -11.88 -6.80
CA ASN A 384 34.38 -11.73 -8.08
C ASN A 384 33.53 -10.92 -9.08
N LEU A 385 34.17 -10.36 -10.10
CA LEU A 385 33.52 -9.60 -11.17
C LEU A 385 32.33 -10.32 -11.83
N ASP A 386 32.37 -11.65 -11.93
CA ASP A 386 31.31 -12.48 -12.53
C ASP A 386 30.14 -12.81 -11.58
N GLY A 387 30.24 -12.41 -10.30
CA GLY A 387 29.25 -12.69 -9.25
C GLY A 387 29.50 -13.94 -8.43
N THR A 388 30.59 -14.68 -8.68
CA THR A 388 31.00 -15.82 -7.82
C THR A 388 31.66 -15.31 -6.52
N LEU A 389 31.46 -16.02 -5.42
CA LEU A 389 32.01 -15.62 -4.11
C LEU A 389 33.47 -16.07 -3.93
N ILE A 390 34.26 -15.27 -3.23
CA ILE A 390 35.60 -15.64 -2.77
C ILE A 390 35.46 -16.25 -1.37
N GLU A 391 35.45 -17.58 -1.28
CA GLU A 391 35.17 -18.29 -0.04
C GLU A 391 36.18 -18.01 1.08
N LYS A 392 35.66 -17.93 2.32
CA LYS A 392 36.44 -17.74 3.54
C LYS A 392 36.31 -18.98 4.44
N GLN A 393 37.37 -19.26 5.22
CA GLN A 393 37.45 -20.36 6.17
C GLN A 393 37.12 -19.84 7.59
N PRO A 394 36.33 -20.57 8.41
CA PRO A 394 36.21 -20.30 9.84
C PRO A 394 37.59 -20.38 10.53
N TYR A 395 37.90 -19.49 11.48
CA TYR A 395 39.25 -19.46 12.04
C TYR A 395 39.56 -20.66 12.96
N ASP A 396 38.56 -21.15 13.68
CA ASP A 396 38.63 -22.42 14.44
C ASP A 396 38.91 -23.62 13.52
N PHE A 397 38.42 -23.60 12.28
CA PHE A 397 38.75 -24.60 11.25
C PHE A 397 40.20 -24.46 10.76
N VAL A 398 40.75 -23.24 10.63
CA VAL A 398 42.18 -23.02 10.36
C VAL A 398 43.05 -23.63 11.47
N VAL A 399 42.69 -23.38 12.73
CA VAL A 399 43.46 -23.85 13.91
C VAL A 399 43.36 -25.37 14.11
N SER A 400 42.19 -25.96 13.87
CA SER A 400 41.98 -27.42 13.96
C SER A 400 42.45 -28.21 12.72
N GLY A 401 42.67 -27.53 11.59
CA GLY A 401 43.10 -28.13 10.33
C GLY A 401 41.96 -28.73 9.49
N ASP A 402 40.70 -28.35 9.76
CA ASP A 402 39.54 -28.69 8.92
C ASP A 402 39.58 -27.81 7.65
N PRO A 403 39.66 -28.38 6.44
CA PRO A 403 39.83 -27.60 5.21
C PRO A 403 38.55 -26.92 4.70
N ARG A 404 37.40 -27.10 5.36
CA ARG A 404 36.10 -26.59 4.91
C ARG A 404 35.99 -25.07 5.04
N THR A 405 35.24 -24.48 4.12
CA THR A 405 34.90 -23.05 4.06
C THR A 405 33.43 -22.81 4.45
N TYR A 406 33.03 -21.55 4.62
CA TYR A 406 31.59 -21.21 4.71
C TYR A 406 30.81 -21.64 3.46
N GLY A 407 31.47 -21.74 2.30
CA GLY A 407 30.90 -22.33 1.08
C GLY A 407 30.50 -23.79 1.23
N ASP A 408 31.28 -24.58 1.96
CA ASP A 408 30.95 -25.98 2.28
C ASP A 408 29.81 -26.07 3.33
N LEU A 409 29.85 -25.19 4.34
CA LEU A 409 28.84 -25.13 5.40
C LEU A 409 27.45 -24.69 4.92
N ARG A 410 27.36 -23.91 3.84
CA ARG A 410 26.08 -23.44 3.26
C ARG A 410 25.49 -24.35 2.16
N THR A 411 26.05 -25.55 1.98
CA THR A 411 25.41 -26.61 1.17
C THR A 411 24.23 -27.23 1.93
N PRO A 412 23.27 -27.91 1.27
CA PRO A 412 22.19 -28.62 1.97
C PRO A 412 22.68 -29.61 3.03
N GLU A 413 23.79 -30.32 2.77
CA GLU A 413 24.44 -31.19 3.74
C GLU A 413 25.11 -30.41 4.89
N GLY A 414 25.74 -29.28 4.59
CA GLY A 414 26.33 -28.39 5.60
C GLY A 414 25.28 -27.75 6.52
N LEU A 415 24.14 -27.33 5.96
CA LEU A 415 23.00 -26.81 6.70
C LEU A 415 22.38 -27.87 7.62
N GLN A 416 22.35 -29.14 7.19
CA GLN A 416 21.99 -30.25 8.09
C GLN A 416 23.01 -30.49 9.22
N GLU A 417 24.30 -30.18 9.03
CA GLU A 417 25.26 -30.17 10.15
C GLU A 417 25.00 -28.98 11.09
N ILE A 418 24.76 -27.78 10.55
CA ILE A 418 24.44 -26.56 11.33
C ILE A 418 23.22 -26.81 12.23
N ALA A 419 22.15 -27.42 11.69
CA ALA A 419 20.95 -27.78 12.44
C ALA A 419 21.15 -28.80 13.58
N THR A 420 22.36 -29.32 13.79
CA THR A 420 22.70 -30.14 14.98
C THR A 420 23.19 -29.31 16.17
N TYR A 421 23.51 -28.03 15.97
CA TYR A 421 24.08 -27.16 17.00
C TYR A 421 23.62 -25.69 16.96
N ALA A 422 22.84 -25.30 15.96
CA ALA A 422 22.31 -23.97 15.78
C ALA A 422 20.89 -24.01 15.20
N ASP A 423 20.11 -22.97 15.49
CA ASP A 423 18.70 -22.79 15.12
C ASP A 423 18.54 -21.89 13.88
N GLY A 424 19.65 -21.30 13.40
CA GLY A 424 19.66 -20.47 12.20
C GLY A 424 21.05 -20.16 11.66
N ILE A 425 21.05 -19.44 10.53
CA ILE A 425 22.23 -18.88 9.89
C ILE A 425 22.11 -17.36 9.76
N GLY A 426 23.22 -16.66 9.94
CA GLY A 426 23.36 -15.25 9.58
C GLY A 426 24.34 -15.10 8.42
N PRO A 427 23.90 -15.25 7.16
CA PRO A 427 24.78 -15.15 6.01
C PRO A 427 25.03 -13.70 5.58
N TRP A 428 26.19 -13.42 5.01
CA TRP A 428 26.36 -12.19 4.22
C TRP A 428 25.32 -12.13 3.09
N LYS A 429 24.64 -11.00 2.91
CA LYS A 429 23.50 -10.82 1.97
C LYS A 429 23.83 -11.22 0.53
N ARG A 430 25.10 -11.13 0.11
CA ARG A 430 25.56 -11.55 -1.23
C ARG A 430 25.62 -13.07 -1.43
N MET A 431 25.48 -13.89 -0.38
CA MET A 431 25.22 -15.33 -0.50
C MET A 431 23.79 -15.66 -0.93
N ILE A 432 22.84 -14.74 -0.72
CA ILE A 432 21.44 -14.88 -1.15
C ILE A 432 21.25 -14.16 -2.49
N VAL A 433 21.60 -12.88 -2.57
CA VAL A 433 21.55 -12.08 -3.81
C VAL A 433 22.94 -11.50 -4.09
N SER A 434 23.72 -12.25 -4.87
CA SER A 434 25.03 -11.82 -5.34
C SER A 434 24.92 -10.65 -6.33
N VAL A 435 26.04 -9.98 -6.60
CA VAL A 435 26.13 -8.84 -7.51
C VAL A 435 27.27 -9.02 -8.50
N LYS A 436 27.09 -8.52 -9.72
CA LYS A 436 28.02 -8.64 -10.83
C LYS A 436 28.46 -7.25 -11.31
N GLY A 437 29.77 -7.05 -11.46
CA GLY A 437 30.33 -5.82 -12.01
C GLY A 437 30.37 -5.80 -13.55
N VAL A 438 30.70 -4.64 -14.10
CA VAL A 438 30.92 -4.41 -15.53
C VAL A 438 32.41 -4.28 -15.80
N ASP A 439 32.89 -4.89 -16.89
CA ASP A 439 34.25 -4.74 -17.45
C ASP A 439 34.06 -4.58 -18.96
N ALA A 440 33.87 -3.34 -19.40
CA ALA A 440 33.55 -3.00 -20.78
C ALA A 440 34.80 -2.81 -21.65
N ASP A 441 35.96 -2.51 -21.04
CA ASP A 441 37.23 -2.34 -21.76
C ASP A 441 38.07 -3.63 -21.84
N GLY A 442 37.77 -4.62 -20.99
CA GLY A 442 38.37 -5.95 -20.97
C GLY A 442 39.69 -6.02 -20.21
N ASP A 443 39.98 -5.07 -19.31
CA ASP A 443 41.23 -5.04 -18.54
C ASP A 443 41.24 -5.93 -17.29
N GLY A 444 40.10 -6.53 -16.94
CA GLY A 444 39.92 -7.45 -15.82
C GLY A 444 39.59 -6.79 -14.48
N LYS A 445 39.20 -5.51 -14.49
CA LYS A 445 38.68 -4.77 -13.33
C LYS A 445 37.23 -4.37 -13.54
N ALA A 446 36.55 -4.04 -12.45
CA ALA A 446 35.24 -3.42 -12.53
C ALA A 446 35.36 -1.93 -12.92
N ASP A 447 34.50 -1.50 -13.83
CA ASP A 447 34.32 -0.11 -14.26
C ASP A 447 33.60 0.72 -13.19
N ASP A 448 33.90 2.03 -13.15
CA ASP A 448 33.05 3.07 -12.56
C ASP A 448 31.93 3.36 -13.57
N VAL A 449 30.76 2.76 -13.35
CA VAL A 449 29.64 2.79 -14.30
C VAL A 449 28.82 4.07 -14.12
N ASN A 450 28.78 4.60 -12.90
CA ASN A 450 27.96 5.75 -12.54
C ASN A 450 28.71 7.10 -12.71
N GLY A 451 30.05 7.08 -12.71
CA GLY A 451 30.93 8.23 -12.91
C GLY A 451 31.28 9.01 -11.65
N ASP A 452 31.10 8.44 -10.45
CA ASP A 452 31.39 9.11 -9.16
C ASP A 452 32.87 9.10 -8.76
N GLY A 453 33.71 8.31 -9.43
CA GLY A 453 35.14 8.17 -9.17
C GLY A 453 35.51 7.07 -8.18
N ALA A 454 34.55 6.26 -7.71
CA ALA A 454 34.74 5.04 -6.96
C ALA A 454 34.17 3.83 -7.73
N VAL A 455 34.59 2.63 -7.35
CA VAL A 455 34.03 1.37 -7.86
C VAL A 455 33.49 0.60 -6.66
N ASN A 456 32.18 0.52 -6.55
CA ASN A 456 31.49 0.01 -5.35
C ASN A 456 30.24 -0.82 -5.76
N ASP A 457 29.29 -1.06 -4.84
CA ASP A 457 28.09 -1.85 -5.20
C ASP A 457 27.13 -1.09 -6.13
N ALA A 458 27.16 0.25 -6.16
CA ALA A 458 26.35 1.07 -7.07
C ALA A 458 26.71 0.89 -8.56
N ASP A 459 27.87 0.31 -8.85
CA ASP A 459 28.33 -0.03 -10.20
C ASP A 459 28.00 -1.48 -10.60
N LYS A 460 27.41 -2.25 -9.68
CA LYS A 460 27.11 -3.67 -9.84
C LYS A 460 25.61 -3.90 -9.95
N THR A 461 25.23 -4.84 -10.81
CA THR A 461 23.83 -5.31 -10.94
C THR A 461 23.63 -6.60 -10.15
N THR A 462 22.41 -6.87 -9.69
CA THR A 462 22.05 -8.08 -8.97
C THR A 462 22.05 -9.30 -9.89
N LEU A 463 22.37 -10.46 -9.34
CA LEU A 463 22.12 -11.76 -9.95
C LEU A 463 20.83 -12.37 -9.40
N PRO A 464 20.22 -13.34 -10.12
CA PRO A 464 19.12 -14.14 -9.58
C PRO A 464 19.48 -14.74 -8.21
N PRO A 465 18.51 -14.82 -7.28
CA PRO A 465 18.74 -15.32 -5.93
C PRO A 465 19.19 -16.78 -5.94
N THR A 466 20.00 -17.15 -4.94
CA THR A 466 20.36 -18.55 -4.67
C THR A 466 19.21 -19.28 -3.96
N THR A 467 19.32 -20.61 -3.82
CA THR A 467 18.37 -21.44 -3.05
C THR A 467 18.61 -21.41 -1.53
N LEU A 468 19.58 -20.62 -1.04
CA LEU A 468 20.07 -20.70 0.35
C LEU A 468 18.97 -20.52 1.39
N VAL A 469 17.99 -19.64 1.16
CA VAL A 469 16.86 -19.46 2.09
C VAL A 469 16.01 -20.72 2.15
N GLN A 470 15.64 -21.28 1.00
CA GLN A 470 14.82 -22.49 0.89
C GLN A 470 15.54 -23.73 1.44
N ASP A 471 16.85 -23.85 1.18
CA ASP A 471 17.68 -24.96 1.67
C ASP A 471 17.87 -24.89 3.20
N ALA A 472 18.02 -23.69 3.77
CA ALA A 472 18.09 -23.49 5.22
C ALA A 472 16.73 -23.78 5.89
N HIS A 473 15.63 -23.29 5.32
CA HIS A 473 14.28 -23.60 5.81
C HIS A 473 13.96 -25.10 5.73
N ALA A 474 14.42 -25.80 4.70
CA ALA A 474 14.30 -27.25 4.60
C ALA A 474 15.09 -28.00 5.69
N ALA A 475 16.15 -27.39 6.24
CA ALA A 475 16.89 -27.84 7.42
C ALA A 475 16.29 -27.32 8.75
N SER A 476 15.16 -26.61 8.72
CA SER A 476 14.52 -25.93 9.87
C SER A 476 15.37 -24.82 10.53
N LEU A 477 16.23 -24.17 9.76
CA LEU A 477 17.09 -23.07 10.19
C LEU A 477 16.48 -21.70 9.83
N LEU A 478 16.46 -20.76 10.77
CA LEU A 478 16.18 -19.35 10.52
C LEU A 478 17.26 -18.70 9.65
N VAL A 479 16.93 -17.65 8.89
CA VAL A 479 17.86 -16.96 7.99
C VAL A 479 17.86 -15.45 8.24
N HIS A 480 18.90 -14.94 8.90
CA HIS A 480 19.03 -13.53 9.31
C HIS A 480 20.24 -12.84 8.63
N PRO A 481 20.17 -12.43 7.36
CA PRO A 481 21.33 -11.91 6.64
C PRO A 481 21.83 -10.54 7.12
N TYR A 482 23.14 -10.32 6.91
CA TYR A 482 23.83 -9.05 7.17
C TYR A 482 24.54 -8.49 5.92
N THR A 483 24.77 -7.19 5.76
CA THR A 483 24.14 -6.06 6.46
C THR A 483 23.44 -5.18 5.43
N PHE A 484 22.24 -4.72 5.75
CA PHE A 484 21.49 -3.75 4.97
C PHE A 484 21.90 -2.34 5.38
N ARG A 485 22.11 -1.47 4.38
CA ARG A 485 22.68 -0.14 4.54
C ARG A 485 22.05 0.82 3.54
N ASN A 486 21.73 2.03 4.00
CA ASN A 486 21.03 3.02 3.18
C ASN A 486 21.97 3.83 2.27
N GLU A 487 23.27 3.85 2.55
CA GLU A 487 24.22 4.61 1.74
C GLU A 487 24.40 3.96 0.36
N SER A 488 24.34 4.78 -0.69
CA SER A 488 24.33 4.33 -2.10
C SER A 488 25.46 3.36 -2.44
N GLN A 489 26.65 3.53 -1.86
CA GLN A 489 27.82 2.67 -2.09
C GLN A 489 27.64 1.19 -1.72
N TYR A 490 26.57 0.85 -0.98
CA TYR A 490 26.22 -0.50 -0.52
C TYR A 490 24.95 -1.06 -1.19
N LEU A 491 24.32 -0.29 -2.08
CA LEU A 491 23.12 -0.64 -2.83
C LEU A 491 23.53 -1.01 -4.25
N ALA A 492 22.99 -2.12 -4.77
CA ALA A 492 23.17 -2.47 -6.17
C ALA A 492 22.50 -1.43 -7.09
N ALA A 493 23.04 -1.26 -8.30
CA ALA A 493 22.54 -0.32 -9.31
C ALA A 493 21.03 -0.48 -9.57
N ASP A 494 20.54 -1.72 -9.59
CA ASP A 494 19.12 -2.06 -9.85
C ASP A 494 18.13 -1.44 -8.85
N TYR A 495 18.59 -1.10 -7.64
CA TYR A 495 17.75 -0.44 -6.64
C TYR A 495 17.63 1.08 -6.87
N ASN A 496 18.34 1.67 -7.85
CA ASN A 496 18.34 3.10 -8.16
C ASN A 496 18.58 4.00 -6.92
N GLY A 497 19.42 3.55 -5.98
CA GLY A 497 19.70 4.27 -4.74
C GLY A 497 18.57 4.26 -3.69
N ASN A 498 17.50 3.48 -3.91
CA ASN A 498 16.42 3.30 -2.93
C ASN A 498 16.62 2.02 -2.10
N PRO A 499 17.02 2.12 -0.81
CA PRO A 499 17.23 0.94 0.03
C PRO A 499 15.95 0.15 0.30
N GLU A 500 14.77 0.75 0.19
CA GLU A 500 13.50 0.08 0.44
C GLU A 500 13.28 -1.09 -0.53
N LEU A 501 13.79 -1.00 -1.76
CA LEU A 501 13.72 -2.08 -2.75
C LEU A 501 14.58 -3.30 -2.36
N GLU A 502 15.72 -3.11 -1.70
CA GLU A 502 16.55 -4.21 -1.19
C GLU A 502 15.84 -4.94 -0.05
N PHE A 503 15.24 -4.21 0.91
CA PHE A 503 14.42 -4.82 1.96
C PHE A 503 13.22 -5.59 1.38
N GLN A 504 12.47 -4.99 0.44
CA GLN A 504 11.34 -5.65 -0.22
C GLN A 504 11.75 -6.95 -0.92
N GLN A 505 12.89 -6.96 -1.62
CA GLN A 505 13.38 -8.18 -2.27
C GLN A 505 13.67 -9.28 -1.25
N PHE A 506 14.43 -8.99 -0.19
CA PHE A 506 14.82 -10.02 0.78
C PHE A 506 13.65 -10.52 1.63
N ILE A 507 12.71 -9.65 2.02
CA ILE A 507 11.46 -10.06 2.69
C ILE A 507 10.65 -11.00 1.78
N LYS A 508 10.54 -10.69 0.48
CA LYS A 508 9.86 -11.55 -0.50
C LYS A 508 10.56 -12.89 -0.73
N LEU A 509 11.90 -12.93 -0.60
CA LEU A 509 12.68 -14.17 -0.65
C LEU A 509 12.48 -15.07 0.59
N GLY A 510 11.92 -14.54 1.68
CA GLY A 510 11.57 -15.31 2.88
C GLY A 510 12.60 -15.25 4.01
N VAL A 511 13.47 -14.24 4.07
CA VAL A 511 14.39 -14.11 5.22
C VAL A 511 13.59 -13.86 6.50
N ASP A 512 14.00 -14.48 7.61
CA ASP A 512 13.27 -14.46 8.89
C ASP A 512 13.59 -13.22 9.74
N GLY A 513 14.57 -12.43 9.31
CA GLY A 513 15.04 -11.22 9.94
C GLY A 513 16.18 -10.60 9.15
N TYR A 514 16.68 -9.44 9.55
CA TYR A 514 17.84 -8.81 8.90
C TYR A 514 18.59 -7.85 9.81
N PHE A 515 19.91 -7.88 9.68
CA PHE A 515 20.83 -6.95 10.32
C PHE A 515 20.93 -5.66 9.49
N THR A 516 20.55 -4.53 10.08
CA THR A 516 20.57 -3.23 9.42
C THR A 516 21.22 -2.16 10.28
N ASP A 517 22.05 -1.32 9.65
CA ASP A 517 22.61 -0.11 10.27
C ASP A 517 21.52 0.99 10.42
N PHE A 518 20.37 0.83 9.75
CA PHE A 518 19.24 1.76 9.70
C PHE A 518 17.91 1.03 10.01
N PRO A 519 17.61 0.73 11.29
CA PRO A 519 16.40 -0.02 11.67
C PRO A 519 15.11 0.60 11.13
N GLY A 520 14.98 1.93 11.12
CA GLY A 520 13.75 2.61 10.72
C GLY A 520 13.37 2.45 9.25
N THR A 521 14.32 2.11 8.37
CA THR A 521 14.02 1.77 6.97
C THR A 521 13.52 0.33 6.86
N GLY A 522 14.17 -0.60 7.58
CA GLY A 522 13.73 -2.00 7.62
C GLY A 522 12.37 -2.17 8.30
N ASP A 523 12.13 -1.45 9.39
CA ASP A 523 10.87 -1.40 10.15
C ASP A 523 9.73 -0.86 9.28
N LYS A 524 9.93 0.30 8.63
CA LYS A 524 8.95 0.87 7.68
C LYS A 524 8.57 -0.14 6.60
N VAL A 525 9.54 -0.77 5.93
CA VAL A 525 9.26 -1.68 4.80
C VAL A 525 8.56 -2.96 5.27
N ARG A 526 8.95 -3.51 6.42
CA ARG A 526 8.22 -4.62 7.06
C ARG A 526 6.76 -4.23 7.27
N ASP A 527 6.52 -3.10 7.95
CA ASP A 527 5.17 -2.66 8.32
C ASP A 527 4.31 -2.25 7.12
N GLN A 528 4.91 -1.82 6.00
CA GLN A 528 4.19 -1.67 4.74
C GLN A 528 3.66 -3.02 4.22
N ILE A 529 4.50 -4.06 4.23
CA ILE A 529 4.12 -5.40 3.76
C ILE A 529 3.16 -6.09 4.74
N THR A 530 3.40 -5.98 6.05
CA THR A 530 2.77 -6.81 7.09
C THR A 530 1.79 -6.07 8.00
N GLY A 531 1.60 -4.75 7.82
CA GLY A 531 0.63 -3.97 8.57
C GLY A 531 -0.81 -4.44 8.33
N GLU A 532 -1.69 -4.27 9.32
CA GLU A 532 -3.04 -4.90 9.36
C GLU A 532 -3.99 -4.47 8.23
N PHE A 533 -3.87 -3.24 7.72
CA PHE A 533 -4.79 -2.64 6.76
C PHE A 533 -4.10 -2.12 5.51
N VAL A 534 -4.82 -2.10 4.40
CA VAL A 534 -4.42 -1.42 3.17
C VAL A 534 -4.65 0.08 3.33
N ARG A 535 -3.62 0.88 3.02
CA ARG A 535 -3.61 2.34 3.21
C ARG A 535 -2.94 3.04 2.04
N SER A 536 -3.68 3.94 1.38
CA SER A 536 -3.08 4.94 0.48
C SER A 536 -2.35 6.04 1.29
N PRO A 537 -1.57 6.92 0.64
CA PRO A 537 -0.99 8.12 1.26
C PRO A 537 -2.01 9.08 1.90
N ASP A 538 -3.25 9.12 1.41
CA ASP A 538 -4.33 9.99 1.89
C ASP A 538 -5.16 9.37 3.04
N ASN A 539 -4.80 8.14 3.45
CA ASN A 539 -5.41 7.50 4.61
C ASN A 539 -5.12 8.29 5.91
N PRO A 540 -6.11 8.51 6.79
CA PRO A 540 -5.94 9.28 8.02
C PRO A 540 -4.80 8.85 8.94
N ASP A 541 -4.50 7.54 9.06
CA ASP A 541 -3.38 7.05 9.86
C ASP A 541 -2.03 7.47 9.26
N VAL A 542 -1.92 7.48 7.94
CA VAL A 542 -0.70 7.85 7.20
C VAL A 542 -0.48 9.35 7.29
N LEU A 543 -1.52 10.15 7.10
CA LEU A 543 -1.50 11.61 7.29
C LEU A 543 -1.16 12.01 8.74
N ALA A 544 -1.52 11.17 9.72
CA ALA A 544 -1.17 11.34 11.13
C ALA A 544 0.19 10.74 11.53
N ALA A 545 0.92 10.12 10.59
CA ALA A 545 2.17 9.40 10.80
C ALA A 545 2.09 8.28 11.87
N LEU A 546 0.93 7.60 11.93
CA LEU A 546 0.66 6.46 12.82
C LEU A 546 0.93 5.11 12.14
N ALA A 547 0.87 5.05 10.80
CA ALA A 547 1.19 3.88 10.00
C ALA A 547 1.79 4.32 8.64
N PRO A 548 2.58 3.48 7.96
CA PRO A 548 3.02 3.76 6.59
C PRO A 548 1.92 3.41 5.57
N SER A 549 1.95 4.03 4.39
CA SER A 549 1.14 3.60 3.25
C SER A 549 1.75 2.37 2.57
N ASN A 550 0.91 1.42 2.18
CA ASN A 550 1.30 0.21 1.44
C ASN A 550 0.62 0.09 0.07
N LEU A 551 -0.09 1.15 -0.33
CA LEU A 551 -0.72 1.33 -1.63
C LEU A 551 -0.27 2.68 -2.23
N GLY A 552 -0.41 2.82 -3.55
CA GLY A 552 -0.19 4.10 -4.23
C GLY A 552 -1.20 5.18 -3.82
N GLY A 553 -0.90 6.44 -4.11
CA GLY A 553 -1.89 7.51 -4.15
C GLY A 553 -2.71 7.41 -5.42
N SER A 554 -4.02 7.64 -5.30
CA SER A 554 -5.06 7.21 -6.24
C SER A 554 -4.80 5.82 -6.81
N LYS A 555 -4.99 4.81 -5.96
CA LYS A 555 -4.92 3.38 -6.30
C LYS A 555 -5.89 2.50 -5.48
N GLY A 556 -6.89 3.10 -4.84
CA GLY A 556 -7.77 2.49 -3.82
C GLY A 556 -8.84 1.58 -4.39
N PHE A 557 -10.04 1.53 -3.83
CA PHE A 557 -11.13 0.80 -4.51
C PHE A 557 -11.62 1.59 -5.71
N GLU A 558 -11.50 1.03 -6.91
CA GLU A 558 -12.20 1.55 -8.11
C GLU A 558 -13.55 0.84 -8.25
N GLY A 559 -13.55 -0.50 -8.16
CA GLY A 559 -14.72 -1.32 -8.49
C GLY A 559 -15.36 -2.00 -7.28
N LEU A 560 -16.70 -2.09 -7.28
CA LEU A 560 -17.46 -2.82 -6.27
C LEU A 560 -18.60 -3.61 -6.94
N ALA A 561 -18.43 -4.93 -7.06
CA ALA A 561 -19.51 -5.80 -7.51
C ALA A 561 -20.30 -6.40 -6.34
N ILE A 562 -21.49 -6.90 -6.62
CA ILE A 562 -22.34 -7.64 -5.67
C ILE A 562 -22.73 -8.99 -6.27
N SER A 563 -22.68 -10.03 -5.44
CA SER A 563 -23.19 -11.38 -5.77
C SER A 563 -24.67 -11.36 -6.23
N PRO A 564 -25.11 -12.28 -7.11
CA PRO A 564 -26.51 -12.31 -7.55
C PRO A 564 -27.53 -12.62 -6.42
N ASP A 565 -27.14 -13.29 -5.33
CA ASP A 565 -27.98 -13.44 -4.13
C ASP A 565 -27.89 -12.26 -3.14
N LYS A 566 -26.99 -11.31 -3.42
CA LYS A 566 -26.73 -10.10 -2.65
C LYS A 566 -26.20 -10.31 -1.24
N THR A 567 -25.62 -11.49 -0.97
CA THR A 567 -25.02 -11.81 0.35
C THR A 567 -23.54 -11.40 0.45
N LYS A 568 -22.83 -11.40 -0.68
CA LYS A 568 -21.42 -10.99 -0.80
C LYS A 568 -21.22 -9.74 -1.64
N LEU A 569 -20.31 -8.87 -1.21
CA LEU A 569 -19.69 -7.81 -2.01
C LEU A 569 -18.30 -8.24 -2.46
N TYR A 570 -17.86 -7.71 -3.60
CA TYR A 570 -16.53 -7.93 -4.17
C TYR A 570 -15.85 -6.60 -4.51
N PRO A 571 -15.21 -5.95 -3.52
CA PRO A 571 -14.35 -4.79 -3.76
C PRO A 571 -13.10 -5.17 -4.56
N LEU A 572 -12.72 -4.34 -5.53
CA LEU A 572 -11.55 -4.48 -6.38
C LEU A 572 -10.69 -3.22 -6.29
N LEU A 573 -9.43 -3.37 -5.86
CA LEU A 573 -8.46 -2.28 -5.85
C LEU A 573 -8.03 -1.89 -7.27
N GLU A 574 -7.63 -0.64 -7.47
CA GLU A 574 -7.07 -0.13 -8.72
C GLU A 574 -5.55 -0.34 -8.83
N GLY A 575 -4.85 -0.39 -7.69
CA GLY A 575 -3.40 -0.63 -7.64
C GLY A 575 -2.97 -1.87 -6.87
N THR A 576 -1.72 -2.28 -7.14
CA THR A 576 -1.03 -3.39 -6.47
C THR A 576 -0.59 -2.96 -5.06
N VAL A 577 -0.94 -3.74 -4.04
CA VAL A 577 -0.49 -3.53 -2.66
C VAL A 577 0.96 -4.04 -2.52
N LEU A 578 1.77 -3.36 -1.72
CA LEU A 578 3.16 -3.75 -1.53
C LEU A 578 3.30 -5.18 -0.98
N GLY A 579 4.06 -6.02 -1.69
CA GLY A 579 4.25 -7.44 -1.39
C GLY A 579 3.56 -8.38 -2.38
N ASP A 580 2.51 -7.92 -3.07
CA ASP A 580 1.77 -8.71 -4.06
C ASP A 580 2.63 -9.10 -5.30
N PRO A 581 2.13 -10.02 -6.14
CA PRO A 581 2.65 -10.22 -7.50
C PRO A 581 2.56 -8.94 -8.36
N SER A 582 3.43 -8.79 -9.35
CA SER A 582 3.42 -7.65 -10.28
C SER A 582 2.12 -7.62 -11.10
N ASN A 583 1.56 -6.44 -11.37
CA ASN A 583 0.32 -6.25 -12.14
C ASN A 583 -0.92 -6.90 -11.49
N ALA A 584 -0.85 -7.24 -10.20
CA ALA A 584 -1.93 -7.87 -9.47
C ALA A 584 -2.76 -6.83 -8.72
N LEU A 585 -4.08 -6.86 -8.93
CA LEU A 585 -5.04 -6.04 -8.19
C LEU A 585 -5.92 -6.96 -7.34
N ARG A 586 -6.07 -6.66 -6.05
CA ARG A 586 -6.79 -7.55 -5.12
C ARG A 586 -8.30 -7.45 -5.32
N ILE A 587 -8.94 -8.60 -5.46
CA ILE A 587 -10.38 -8.78 -5.37
C ILE A 587 -10.70 -9.37 -3.99
N TYR A 588 -11.41 -8.63 -3.16
CA TYR A 588 -11.83 -9.04 -1.83
C TYR A 588 -13.17 -9.77 -1.85
N GLU A 589 -13.45 -10.60 -0.85
CA GLU A 589 -14.81 -11.08 -0.54
C GLU A 589 -15.24 -10.49 0.80
N PHE A 590 -16.44 -9.90 0.83
CA PHE A 590 -17.03 -9.29 2.02
C PHE A 590 -18.48 -9.76 2.23
N ASP A 591 -18.80 -10.22 3.43
CA ASP A 591 -20.12 -10.70 3.82
C ASP A 591 -21.01 -9.54 4.31
N VAL A 592 -22.12 -9.28 3.61
CA VAL A 592 -23.04 -8.17 3.91
C VAL A 592 -23.71 -8.33 5.27
N ALA A 593 -24.00 -9.57 5.70
CA ALA A 593 -24.80 -9.83 6.89
C ALA A 593 -24.00 -9.70 8.20
N SER A 594 -22.77 -10.19 8.22
CA SER A 594 -21.81 -10.06 9.32
C SER A 594 -20.98 -8.78 9.26
N LYS A 595 -20.89 -8.17 8.07
CA LYS A 595 -20.08 -6.99 7.74
C LYS A 595 -18.59 -7.22 7.95
N GLN A 596 -18.08 -8.36 7.49
CA GLN A 596 -16.69 -8.76 7.63
C GLN A 596 -16.11 -9.19 6.28
N TYR A 597 -14.81 -8.99 6.11
CA TYR A 597 -14.07 -9.56 4.98
C TYR A 597 -13.77 -11.04 5.26
N ASP A 598 -14.10 -11.90 4.30
CA ASP A 598 -13.83 -13.35 4.39
C ASP A 598 -12.46 -13.73 3.82
N GLY A 599 -11.88 -12.88 2.97
CA GLY A 599 -10.56 -13.10 2.37
C GLY A 599 -10.36 -12.37 1.05
N LEU A 600 -9.42 -12.88 0.25
CA LEU A 600 -9.29 -12.56 -1.17
C LEU A 600 -9.98 -13.63 -2.01
N VAL A 601 -10.77 -13.20 -3.00
CA VAL A 601 -11.18 -14.07 -4.10
C VAL A 601 -9.96 -14.42 -4.94
N GLY A 602 -9.11 -13.44 -5.24
CA GLY A 602 -7.91 -13.61 -6.05
C GLY A 602 -7.41 -12.28 -6.59
N TYR A 603 -6.64 -12.34 -7.67
CA TYR A 603 -6.04 -11.17 -8.30
C TYR A 603 -6.57 -10.94 -9.71
N TYR A 604 -7.01 -9.72 -10.01
CA TYR A 604 -7.13 -9.26 -11.39
C TYR A 604 -5.72 -8.98 -11.95
N ARG A 605 -5.48 -9.34 -13.22
CA ARG A 605 -4.19 -9.10 -13.89
C ARG A 605 -4.31 -7.97 -14.93
N LEU A 606 -3.66 -6.85 -14.67
CA LEU A 606 -3.50 -5.78 -15.67
C LEU A 606 -2.64 -6.27 -16.86
N GLU A 607 -3.00 -5.87 -18.08
CA GLU A 607 -2.15 -6.11 -19.27
C GLU A 607 -0.81 -5.35 -19.17
N ASP A 608 -0.84 -4.14 -18.60
CA ASP A 608 0.33 -3.27 -18.39
C ASP A 608 0.19 -2.53 -17.04
N THR A 609 1.31 -2.31 -16.33
CA THR A 609 1.32 -1.61 -15.03
C THR A 609 0.92 -0.13 -15.10
N SER A 610 0.88 0.47 -16.30
CA SER A 610 0.46 1.85 -16.54
C SER A 610 -1.03 2.00 -16.85
N HIS A 611 -1.74 0.87 -16.98
CA HIS A 611 -3.20 0.84 -17.06
C HIS A 611 -3.83 1.01 -15.68
N ALA A 612 -5.08 1.46 -15.71
CA ALA A 612 -6.02 1.50 -14.62
C ALA A 612 -7.21 0.59 -14.94
N ILE A 613 -8.01 0.26 -13.93
CA ILE A 613 -9.35 -0.31 -14.15
C ILE A 613 -10.37 0.83 -14.37
N GLY A 614 -11.65 0.58 -14.10
CA GLY A 614 -12.64 1.66 -14.14
C GLY A 614 -13.95 1.34 -13.41
N ASP A 615 -14.56 0.18 -13.68
CA ASP A 615 -15.73 -0.28 -12.93
C ASP A 615 -15.81 -1.82 -13.01
N PHE A 616 -16.56 -2.41 -12.07
CA PHE A 616 -16.63 -3.84 -11.81
C PHE A 616 -18.06 -4.30 -11.51
N THR A 617 -18.66 -5.10 -12.41
CA THR A 617 -20.08 -5.49 -12.33
C THR A 617 -20.32 -6.98 -12.51
N VAL A 618 -21.44 -7.48 -11.98
CA VAL A 618 -21.78 -8.92 -11.93
C VAL A 618 -22.41 -9.43 -13.23
N VAL A 619 -22.06 -10.67 -13.62
CA VAL A 619 -22.75 -11.43 -14.68
C VAL A 619 -23.54 -12.59 -14.07
N ASN A 620 -22.89 -13.41 -13.23
CA ASN A 620 -23.51 -14.51 -12.48
C ASN A 620 -22.73 -14.82 -11.18
N ASP A 621 -22.95 -15.98 -10.57
CA ASP A 621 -22.34 -16.38 -9.29
C ASP A 621 -20.79 -16.51 -9.35
N ASN A 622 -20.17 -16.57 -10.54
CA ASN A 622 -18.70 -16.66 -10.71
C ASN A 622 -18.12 -15.67 -11.74
N GLU A 623 -18.91 -15.24 -12.72
CA GLU A 623 -18.46 -14.36 -13.80
C GLU A 623 -18.83 -12.89 -13.56
N TYR A 624 -17.89 -11.99 -13.84
CA TYR A 624 -17.99 -10.55 -13.63
C TYR A 624 -17.33 -9.79 -14.80
N LEU A 625 -17.68 -8.53 -15.04
CA LEU A 625 -17.03 -7.66 -16.03
C LEU A 625 -16.19 -6.57 -15.35
N VAL A 626 -14.98 -6.33 -15.87
CA VAL A 626 -14.03 -5.30 -15.44
C VAL A 626 -13.69 -4.41 -16.65
N ILE A 627 -13.71 -3.09 -16.49
CA ILE A 627 -13.11 -2.16 -17.45
C ILE A 627 -11.59 -2.08 -17.17
N GLU A 628 -10.77 -2.06 -18.23
CA GLU A 628 -9.34 -1.77 -18.15
C GLU A 628 -8.95 -0.75 -19.24
N ARG A 629 -8.23 0.30 -18.86
CA ARG A 629 -7.96 1.48 -19.68
C ARG A 629 -6.55 2.04 -19.48
N ASP A 630 -5.95 2.56 -20.54
CA ASP A 630 -4.78 3.44 -20.40
C ASP A 630 -5.19 4.83 -19.89
N ASN A 631 -4.21 5.68 -19.56
CA ASN A 631 -4.42 7.09 -19.21
C ASN A 631 -4.49 8.03 -20.45
N GLY A 632 -4.58 7.48 -21.67
CA GLY A 632 -4.67 8.25 -22.90
C GLY A 632 -6.11 8.69 -23.20
N GLN A 633 -6.25 9.82 -23.92
CA GLN A 633 -7.54 10.33 -24.39
C GLN A 633 -7.44 10.86 -25.82
N ALA A 634 -8.57 11.01 -26.52
CA ALA A 634 -8.64 11.41 -27.93
C ALA A 634 -7.69 10.55 -28.80
N ASP A 635 -6.94 11.19 -29.72
CA ASP A 635 -5.92 10.54 -30.56
C ASP A 635 -4.78 9.85 -29.76
N ALA A 636 -4.61 10.17 -28.46
CA ALA A 636 -3.61 9.55 -27.61
C ALA A 636 -4.07 8.22 -26.98
N ALA A 637 -5.37 7.94 -26.88
CA ALA A 637 -5.89 6.67 -26.38
C ALA A 637 -5.44 5.48 -27.26
N LYS A 638 -4.96 4.39 -26.64
CA LYS A 638 -4.46 3.18 -27.32
C LYS A 638 -5.12 1.91 -26.80
N PHE A 639 -5.61 1.91 -25.57
CA PHE A 639 -6.20 0.75 -24.90
C PHE A 639 -7.39 1.17 -24.03
N LYS A 640 -8.59 0.72 -24.40
CA LYS A 640 -9.84 0.86 -23.63
C LYS A 640 -10.66 -0.41 -23.85
N LYS A 641 -10.76 -1.29 -22.86
CA LYS A 641 -11.35 -2.63 -23.03
C LYS A 641 -12.23 -3.03 -21.86
N ILE A 642 -13.12 -3.99 -22.12
CA ILE A 642 -13.90 -4.68 -21.10
C ILE A 642 -13.53 -6.15 -21.14
N TYR A 643 -13.18 -6.69 -19.98
CA TYR A 643 -12.86 -8.09 -19.76
C TYR A 643 -13.93 -8.75 -18.90
N LYS A 644 -14.24 -10.01 -19.18
CA LYS A 644 -14.92 -10.91 -18.25
C LYS A 644 -13.87 -11.62 -17.41
N VAL A 645 -14.06 -11.68 -16.10
CA VAL A 645 -13.30 -12.56 -15.20
C VAL A 645 -14.16 -13.69 -14.67
N ASP A 646 -13.54 -14.84 -14.39
CA ASP A 646 -14.18 -16.01 -13.78
C ASP A 646 -13.47 -16.37 -12.45
N PHE A 647 -14.21 -16.27 -11.35
CA PHE A 647 -13.72 -16.54 -10.00
C PHE A 647 -13.51 -18.04 -9.70
N SER A 648 -14.07 -18.93 -10.51
CA SER A 648 -13.92 -20.39 -10.35
C SER A 648 -12.60 -20.92 -10.95
N GLU A 649 -11.96 -20.16 -11.84
CA GLU A 649 -10.70 -20.50 -12.48
C GLU A 649 -9.57 -19.56 -12.02
N LYS A 650 -8.55 -20.11 -11.35
CA LYS A 650 -7.38 -19.36 -10.84
C LYS A 650 -6.07 -20.04 -11.22
N ASP A 651 -5.04 -19.25 -11.53
CA ASP A 651 -3.69 -19.77 -11.76
C ASP A 651 -2.94 -20.04 -10.43
N ALA A 652 -1.70 -20.55 -10.52
CA ALA A 652 -0.90 -20.90 -9.35
C ALA A 652 -0.47 -19.69 -8.47
N ASN A 653 -0.62 -18.46 -8.99
CA ASN A 653 -0.35 -17.22 -8.25
C ASN A 653 -1.65 -16.54 -7.77
N GLY A 654 -2.82 -17.17 -8.00
CA GLY A 654 -4.12 -16.66 -7.60
C GLY A 654 -4.76 -15.66 -8.58
N TYR A 655 -4.21 -15.48 -9.80
CA TYR A 655 -4.88 -14.64 -10.79
C TYR A 655 -6.13 -15.34 -11.33
N VAL A 656 -7.25 -14.61 -11.38
CA VAL A 656 -8.51 -15.11 -11.98
C VAL A 656 -8.40 -15.19 -13.51
N ALA A 657 -9.09 -16.14 -14.13
CA ALA A 657 -9.15 -16.23 -15.58
C ALA A 657 -9.80 -14.98 -16.20
N LYS A 658 -9.31 -14.51 -17.36
CA LYS A 658 -9.72 -13.26 -18.02
C LYS A 658 -9.98 -13.46 -19.52
N GLU A 659 -11.13 -13.00 -20.03
CA GLU A 659 -11.52 -13.04 -21.45
C GLU A 659 -11.95 -11.65 -21.97
N GLU A 660 -11.46 -11.21 -23.13
CA GLU A 660 -11.87 -9.94 -23.77
C GLU A 660 -13.34 -10.00 -24.26
N VAL A 661 -14.18 -9.07 -23.77
CA VAL A 661 -15.60 -8.92 -24.12
C VAL A 661 -15.85 -7.75 -25.07
N ALA A 662 -15.15 -6.63 -24.89
CA ALA A 662 -15.29 -5.44 -25.74
C ALA A 662 -13.97 -4.69 -25.94
N ASP A 663 -13.82 -4.07 -27.11
CA ASP A 663 -12.80 -3.07 -27.43
C ASP A 663 -13.53 -1.74 -27.69
N LEU A 664 -13.38 -0.80 -26.77
CA LEU A 664 -14.11 0.48 -26.78
C LEU A 664 -13.52 1.49 -27.78
N LEU A 665 -12.37 1.18 -28.38
CA LEU A 665 -11.79 1.92 -29.51
C LEU A 665 -12.20 1.34 -30.88
N ASN A 666 -13.02 0.29 -30.93
CA ASN A 666 -13.48 -0.34 -32.18
C ASN A 666 -14.96 -0.76 -32.15
N ILE A 667 -15.85 0.16 -31.77
CA ILE A 667 -17.30 -0.06 -31.74
C ILE A 667 -17.90 0.18 -33.13
N GLN A 668 -18.77 -0.72 -33.60
CA GLN A 668 -19.49 -0.52 -34.86
C GLN A 668 -20.73 0.33 -34.61
N ASP A 669 -20.93 1.41 -35.38
CA ASP A 669 -22.16 2.20 -35.33
C ASP A 669 -22.81 2.29 -36.72
N PRO A 670 -23.51 1.22 -37.17
CA PRO A 670 -24.11 1.21 -38.50
C PRO A 670 -25.29 2.17 -38.67
N ASN A 671 -25.71 2.87 -37.60
CA ASN A 671 -26.89 3.75 -37.60
C ASN A 671 -26.56 5.23 -37.32
N ASP A 672 -25.28 5.58 -37.11
CA ASP A 672 -24.84 6.96 -36.82
C ASP A 672 -25.61 7.57 -35.62
N LEU A 673 -25.65 6.83 -34.51
CA LEU A 673 -26.42 7.18 -33.31
C LEU A 673 -25.85 8.41 -32.60
N ASN A 674 -24.53 8.61 -32.64
CA ASN A 674 -23.88 9.83 -32.15
C ASN A 674 -23.98 11.01 -33.14
N GLN A 675 -24.36 10.77 -34.41
CA GLN A 675 -24.55 11.77 -35.46
C GLN A 675 -23.26 12.48 -35.92
N ASP A 676 -22.14 11.76 -35.96
CA ASP A 676 -20.86 12.27 -36.50
C ASP A 676 -20.65 11.95 -38.00
N GLY A 677 -21.52 11.13 -38.60
CA GLY A 677 -21.45 10.71 -40.01
C GLY A 677 -20.54 9.51 -40.27
N SER A 678 -19.99 8.89 -39.24
CA SER A 678 -19.21 7.65 -39.27
C SER A 678 -20.12 6.42 -39.25
N THR A 679 -19.52 5.26 -39.54
CA THR A 679 -20.12 3.95 -39.20
C THR A 679 -19.32 3.18 -38.15
N LYS A 680 -18.36 3.87 -37.53
CA LYS A 680 -17.50 3.42 -36.45
C LYS A 680 -17.51 4.46 -35.35
N PHE A 681 -17.75 3.99 -34.14
CA PHE A 681 -17.71 4.78 -32.93
C PHE A 681 -16.48 4.41 -32.11
N THR A 682 -15.93 5.37 -31.39
CA THR A 682 -14.84 5.17 -30.43
C THR A 682 -15.19 5.87 -29.13
N PHE A 683 -14.70 5.33 -28.02
CA PHE A 683 -14.87 5.86 -26.68
C PHE A 683 -13.50 6.27 -26.10
N PRO A 684 -12.86 7.34 -26.61
CA PRO A 684 -11.47 7.68 -26.33
C PRO A 684 -11.34 8.59 -25.10
N PHE A 685 -12.13 8.36 -24.06
CA PHE A 685 -12.09 9.14 -22.83
C PHE A 685 -10.91 8.74 -21.95
N GLN A 686 -10.41 9.67 -21.13
CA GLN A 686 -9.29 9.40 -20.22
C GLN A 686 -9.68 8.30 -19.23
N THR A 687 -10.79 8.54 -18.54
CA THR A 687 -11.49 7.67 -17.60
C THR A 687 -12.69 7.00 -18.27
N ILE A 688 -13.01 5.80 -17.83
CA ILE A 688 -14.21 5.05 -18.26
C ILE A 688 -14.62 4.19 -17.07
N GLU A 689 -15.39 4.77 -16.15
CA GLU A 689 -15.73 4.17 -14.86
C GLU A 689 -17.20 3.77 -14.75
N ASN A 690 -17.81 3.22 -15.81
CA ASN A 690 -19.19 2.73 -15.70
C ASN A 690 -19.41 1.52 -16.60
N VAL A 691 -19.77 0.36 -16.04
CA VAL A 691 -20.27 -0.82 -16.76
C VAL A 691 -21.43 -1.47 -16.01
N LEU A 692 -22.53 -1.72 -16.71
CA LEU A 692 -23.69 -2.40 -16.13
C LEU A 692 -24.26 -3.44 -17.10
N VAL A 693 -24.46 -4.67 -16.62
CA VAL A 693 -25.11 -5.72 -17.41
C VAL A 693 -26.61 -5.41 -17.53
N ILE A 694 -27.09 -5.23 -18.76
CA ILE A 694 -28.51 -4.96 -19.05
C ILE A 694 -29.24 -6.28 -19.32
N ASP A 695 -28.69 -7.12 -20.19
CA ASP A 695 -29.16 -8.46 -20.54
C ASP A 695 -28.01 -9.33 -21.10
N GLU A 696 -28.30 -10.58 -21.51
CA GLU A 696 -27.32 -11.53 -22.08
C GLU A 696 -26.47 -10.96 -23.23
N LYS A 697 -26.94 -9.94 -23.95
CA LYS A 697 -26.27 -9.36 -25.12
C LYS A 697 -26.10 -7.84 -25.06
N THR A 698 -26.47 -7.20 -23.96
CA THR A 698 -26.45 -5.75 -23.84
C THR A 698 -25.79 -5.34 -22.53
N ILE A 699 -24.81 -4.44 -22.63
CA ILE A 699 -24.22 -3.75 -21.48
C ILE A 699 -24.37 -2.24 -21.67
N LEU A 700 -24.54 -1.51 -20.58
CA LEU A 700 -24.37 -0.07 -20.53
C LEU A 700 -22.91 0.23 -20.21
N VAL A 701 -22.36 1.26 -20.86
CA VAL A 701 -21.05 1.83 -20.54
C VAL A 701 -21.20 3.35 -20.51
N ALA A 702 -20.47 4.04 -19.63
CA ALA A 702 -20.36 5.49 -19.65
C ALA A 702 -18.93 5.93 -19.25
N ASN A 703 -18.57 7.15 -19.63
CA ASN A 703 -17.34 7.77 -19.17
C ASN A 703 -17.60 8.62 -17.92
N ASP A 704 -16.58 8.73 -17.09
CA ASP A 704 -16.35 9.95 -16.33
C ASP A 704 -15.76 11.02 -17.28
N ASN A 705 -15.99 12.30 -17.00
CA ASN A 705 -15.41 13.43 -17.73
C ASN A 705 -14.41 14.27 -16.90
N ASN A 706 -13.98 13.79 -15.73
CA ASN A 706 -13.04 14.45 -14.81
C ASN A 706 -13.40 15.94 -14.67
N TYR A 707 -14.66 16.32 -14.47
CA TYR A 707 -15.11 17.69 -14.74
C TYR A 707 -14.29 18.73 -13.95
N PRO A 708 -13.73 19.80 -14.59
CA PRO A 708 -13.83 20.23 -15.99
C PRO A 708 -12.59 19.91 -16.85
N PHE A 709 -11.78 18.92 -16.49
CA PHE A 709 -10.39 18.77 -16.96
C PHE A 709 -10.20 17.97 -18.26
N SER A 710 -11.06 16.99 -18.57
CA SER A 710 -10.87 16.12 -19.75
C SER A 710 -11.40 16.72 -21.06
N VAL A 711 -10.80 16.29 -22.18
CA VAL A 711 -11.00 16.78 -23.56
C VAL A 711 -10.77 15.64 -24.59
N GLY A 712 -11.26 14.44 -24.31
CA GLY A 712 -11.28 13.26 -25.17
C GLY A 712 -12.05 13.44 -26.48
N ARG A 713 -13.01 14.37 -26.55
CA ARG A 713 -13.62 14.89 -27.79
C ARG A 713 -13.30 16.37 -28.02
N PRO A 714 -12.04 16.70 -28.38
CA PRO A 714 -11.58 18.09 -28.47
C PRO A 714 -12.28 18.85 -29.62
N PRO A 715 -12.42 20.19 -29.52
CA PRO A 715 -11.78 21.08 -28.55
C PRO A 715 -12.66 21.43 -27.33
N ALA A 716 -13.83 20.79 -27.17
CA ALA A 716 -14.68 21.00 -26.00
C ALA A 716 -14.19 20.16 -24.80
N ILE A 717 -14.65 20.53 -23.60
CA ILE A 717 -14.62 19.60 -22.47
C ILE A 717 -15.58 18.44 -22.72
N ASP A 718 -15.27 17.29 -22.15
CA ASP A 718 -16.08 16.09 -22.37
C ASP A 718 -17.44 16.18 -21.67
N ASN A 719 -18.46 15.72 -22.39
CA ASN A 719 -19.76 15.39 -21.84
C ASN A 719 -19.71 13.98 -21.25
N ASP A 720 -20.66 13.63 -20.39
CA ASP A 720 -20.87 12.22 -20.03
C ASP A 720 -21.72 11.57 -21.13
N GLU A 721 -21.10 10.66 -21.89
CA GLU A 721 -21.75 9.85 -22.89
C GLU A 721 -22.18 8.52 -22.27
N ILE A 722 -23.47 8.24 -22.29
CA ILE A 722 -24.04 6.98 -21.83
C ILE A 722 -24.40 6.16 -23.06
N ILE A 723 -23.78 5.00 -23.20
CA ILE A 723 -23.92 4.13 -24.37
C ILE A 723 -24.45 2.75 -23.99
N LEU A 724 -25.22 2.14 -24.91
CA LEU A 724 -25.56 0.71 -24.83
C LEU A 724 -24.77 -0.03 -25.91
N LEU A 725 -24.02 -1.06 -25.52
CA LEU A 725 -23.24 -1.91 -26.41
C LEU A 725 -23.91 -3.27 -26.56
N GLY A 726 -24.20 -3.63 -27.81
CA GLY A 726 -24.62 -4.96 -28.21
C GLY A 726 -23.41 -5.87 -28.44
N LEU A 727 -23.35 -6.96 -27.68
CA LEU A 727 -22.28 -7.96 -27.70
C LEU A 727 -22.51 -9.03 -28.79
N GLU A 728 -21.45 -9.43 -29.48
CA GLU A 728 -21.50 -10.55 -30.44
C GLU A 728 -21.77 -11.89 -29.72
N LYS A 729 -20.96 -12.20 -28.70
CA LYS A 729 -21.13 -13.34 -27.79
C LYS A 729 -22.17 -12.99 -26.72
N SER A 730 -23.01 -13.96 -26.34
CA SER A 730 -23.83 -13.82 -25.13
C SER A 730 -22.97 -13.98 -23.88
N LEU A 731 -23.28 -13.20 -22.85
CA LEU A 731 -22.92 -13.44 -21.46
C LEU A 731 -23.87 -14.49 -20.86
N ASN A 732 -23.39 -15.29 -19.90
CA ASN A 732 -24.20 -16.25 -19.15
C ASN A 732 -24.86 -15.54 -17.94
N VAL A 733 -25.82 -14.64 -18.20
CA VAL A 733 -26.38 -13.76 -17.16
C VAL A 733 -27.30 -14.54 -16.21
N ASP A 734 -27.08 -14.39 -14.90
CA ASP A 734 -27.98 -14.97 -13.90
C ASP A 734 -29.36 -14.29 -13.94
N PRO A 735 -30.49 -15.01 -13.77
CA PRO A 735 -31.83 -14.41 -13.79
C PRO A 735 -32.10 -13.30 -12.75
N ARG A 736 -31.25 -13.15 -11.73
CA ARG A 736 -31.28 -12.09 -10.70
C ARG A 736 -30.48 -10.85 -11.10
N VAL A 737 -29.77 -10.87 -12.23
CA VAL A 737 -28.91 -9.80 -12.74
C VAL A 737 -29.59 -9.07 -13.92
N GLY A 738 -29.23 -7.80 -14.11
CA GLY A 738 -29.75 -6.96 -15.20
C GLY A 738 -31.25 -6.66 -15.10
N LEU A 739 -31.86 -6.31 -16.23
CA LEU A 739 -33.28 -5.95 -16.31
C LEU A 739 -34.23 -7.09 -15.90
N ALA A 740 -33.80 -8.35 -16.06
CA ALA A 740 -34.56 -9.52 -15.65
C ALA A 740 -34.62 -9.67 -14.11
N GLY A 741 -33.54 -9.27 -13.44
CA GLY A 741 -33.42 -9.29 -11.98
C GLY A 741 -34.21 -8.21 -11.24
N LEU A 742 -34.69 -7.18 -11.94
CA LEU A 742 -35.54 -6.15 -11.36
C LEU A 742 -36.89 -6.74 -10.93
N THR A 743 -37.03 -7.01 -9.63
CA THR A 743 -38.26 -7.56 -9.05
C THR A 743 -39.40 -6.54 -9.08
N PHE A 744 -40.15 -6.51 -10.17
CA PHE A 744 -41.40 -5.76 -10.26
C PHE A 744 -42.42 -6.32 -9.27
N ALA A 745 -42.80 -5.51 -8.28
CA ALA A 745 -43.97 -5.78 -7.46
C ALA A 745 -45.24 -5.73 -8.34
N THR A 746 -45.64 -6.89 -8.88
CA THR A 746 -46.85 -7.03 -9.68
C THR A 746 -48.08 -6.80 -8.81
N LYS A 747 -48.57 -5.56 -8.78
CA LYS A 747 -49.79 -5.16 -8.07
C LYS A 747 -51.02 -5.92 -8.58
N GLY A 748 -51.31 -7.06 -7.94
CA GLY A 748 -52.67 -7.57 -7.85
C GLY A 748 -53.55 -6.52 -7.13
N GLY A 749 -54.74 -6.25 -7.67
CA GLY A 749 -55.55 -5.10 -7.27
C GLY A 749 -55.88 -5.02 -5.78
N GLY A 750 -55.41 -3.96 -5.11
CA GLY A 750 -55.65 -3.65 -3.70
C GLY A 750 -54.96 -2.34 -3.32
N THR A 751 -55.57 -1.53 -2.46
CA THR A 751 -55.10 -0.19 -2.11
C THR A 751 -53.87 -0.19 -1.18
N GLN A 752 -52.90 0.67 -1.49
CA GLN A 752 -51.79 1.15 -0.64
C GLN A 752 -50.91 0.08 0.04
N ASN A 753 -49.80 -0.27 -0.62
CA ASN A 753 -48.46 0.26 -0.28
C ASN A 753 -47.52 -0.03 -1.47
N GLU A 754 -46.56 0.85 -1.74
CA GLU A 754 -45.52 0.62 -2.74
C GLU A 754 -44.20 0.28 -2.05
N PRO A 755 -43.40 -0.67 -2.56
CA PRO A 755 -41.97 -0.67 -2.32
C PRO A 755 -41.36 0.36 -3.27
N SER A 756 -41.25 1.59 -2.78
CA SER A 756 -40.47 2.65 -3.40
C SER A 756 -39.56 3.26 -2.35
N LEU A 757 -38.46 3.88 -2.78
CA LEU A 757 -37.58 4.68 -1.93
C LEU A 757 -38.33 5.94 -1.47
N SER A 758 -39.29 5.78 -0.56
CA SER A 758 -40.31 6.78 -0.22
C SER A 758 -39.81 7.82 0.79
N GLY A 759 -38.57 8.27 0.63
CA GLY A 759 -37.81 9.09 1.58
C GLY A 759 -37.32 10.44 1.05
N VAL A 760 -37.81 10.92 -0.10
CA VAL A 760 -37.35 12.18 -0.71
C VAL A 760 -38.51 13.12 -1.02
N VAL A 761 -38.27 14.43 -0.87
CA VAL A 761 -39.28 15.50 -1.01
C VAL A 761 -39.64 15.72 -2.47
N ASP A 762 -40.88 15.37 -2.86
CA ASP A 762 -41.45 15.72 -4.16
C ASP A 762 -41.66 17.24 -4.29
N ILE A 763 -40.77 17.92 -5.02
CA ILE A 763 -41.04 19.27 -5.54
C ILE A 763 -41.99 19.14 -6.73
N GLN A 764 -43.30 19.31 -6.50
CA GLN A 764 -44.31 19.18 -7.56
C GLN A 764 -44.18 20.26 -8.64
N VAL A 765 -43.63 19.88 -9.80
CA VAL A 765 -43.72 20.64 -11.04
C VAL A 765 -44.96 20.21 -11.83
N SER A 766 -45.99 21.06 -11.81
CA SER A 766 -47.24 20.86 -12.56
C SER A 766 -47.04 21.03 -14.08
N LEU A 767 -46.88 19.92 -14.82
CA LEU A 767 -46.95 19.91 -16.28
C LEU A 767 -48.38 19.71 -16.78
N GLY A 768 -49.02 20.79 -17.24
CA GLY A 768 -50.35 20.75 -17.84
C GLY A 768 -50.32 20.34 -19.31
N PHE A 769 -50.75 19.12 -19.62
CA PHE A 769 -50.96 18.66 -21.00
C PHE A 769 -52.27 19.21 -21.59
N THR A 770 -52.19 19.87 -22.74
CA THR A 770 -53.34 20.26 -23.56
C THR A 770 -53.59 19.25 -24.69
N SER A 771 -54.80 18.71 -24.76
CA SER A 771 -55.29 17.93 -25.90
C SER A 771 -56.32 18.74 -26.70
N ILE A 772 -56.21 18.76 -28.03
CA ILE A 772 -57.13 19.43 -28.95
C ILE A 772 -57.95 18.39 -29.73
N ASP A 773 -59.26 18.68 -29.88
CA ASP A 773 -60.28 18.20 -30.84
C ASP A 773 -61.59 17.79 -30.14
N GLN A 774 -62.83 18.04 -30.60
CA GLN A 774 -63.39 18.87 -31.69
C GLN A 774 -64.93 19.08 -31.45
N ILE A 775 -65.51 20.17 -31.99
CA ILE A 775 -66.96 20.42 -32.29
C ILE A 775 -67.95 20.78 -31.14
N SER A 776 -68.17 22.11 -30.94
CA SER A 776 -69.41 22.91 -31.21
C SER A 776 -70.82 22.49 -30.71
N PRO A 777 -71.79 23.43 -30.53
CA PRO A 777 -71.77 24.71 -29.80
C PRO A 777 -73.04 24.94 -28.92
N ASP A 778 -73.02 25.86 -27.93
CA ASP A 778 -74.11 26.88 -27.79
C ASP A 778 -73.88 28.01 -26.76
N SER A 779 -74.61 29.12 -26.95
CA SER A 779 -74.93 30.20 -26.00
C SER A 779 -73.79 31.00 -25.34
N GLY A 780 -73.58 32.22 -25.85
CA GLY A 780 -72.58 33.16 -25.32
C GLY A 780 -72.99 33.98 -24.09
N LEU A 781 -72.07 34.84 -23.65
CA LEU A 781 -72.31 36.18 -23.07
C LEU A 781 -71.00 37.00 -23.09
N SER A 782 -71.09 38.30 -22.77
CA SER A 782 -70.17 39.35 -23.26
C SER A 782 -69.27 40.00 -22.20
N ALA A 783 -68.20 40.66 -22.70
CA ALA A 783 -67.49 41.81 -22.08
C ALA A 783 -66.61 41.51 -20.83
N SER A 784 -65.54 42.25 -20.49
CA SER A 784 -64.72 43.24 -21.24
C SER A 784 -63.47 43.67 -20.45
N THR A 785 -62.31 43.77 -21.15
CA THR A 785 -61.12 44.62 -20.85
C THR A 785 -60.26 44.37 -19.59
N PRO A 786 -58.95 44.76 -19.61
CA PRO A 786 -57.92 44.18 -18.73
C PRO A 786 -57.30 45.18 -17.72
N LEU A 787 -56.56 44.68 -16.72
CA LEU A 787 -55.61 45.49 -15.93
C LEU A 787 -54.27 44.80 -15.63
N THR A 788 -53.25 45.64 -15.64
CA THR A 788 -51.79 45.46 -15.62
C THR A 788 -51.18 44.90 -14.33
N ALA A 789 -49.97 44.35 -14.46
CA ALA A 789 -49.07 44.01 -13.36
C ALA A 789 -48.53 45.22 -12.59
N SER A 790 -48.18 45.01 -11.30
CA SER A 790 -47.40 45.93 -10.45
C SER A 790 -46.61 45.14 -9.40
N ASN A 791 -45.39 45.59 -9.11
CA ASN A 791 -44.43 44.92 -8.21
C ASN A 791 -44.86 44.93 -6.73
N VAL A 792 -44.40 43.93 -5.96
CA VAL A 792 -44.28 44.02 -4.49
C VAL A 792 -42.92 43.46 -4.07
N THR A 793 -42.10 44.32 -3.47
CA THR A 793 -40.88 43.97 -2.74
C THR A 793 -41.24 43.65 -1.29
N LEU A 794 -40.59 42.66 -0.66
CA LEU A 794 -40.68 42.46 0.79
C LEU A 794 -39.29 42.53 1.42
N THR A 795 -39.16 43.40 2.41
CA THR A 795 -37.94 43.66 3.18
C THR A 795 -37.92 42.86 4.48
N GLN A 796 -36.72 42.41 4.83
CA GLN A 796 -36.39 41.73 6.09
C GLN A 796 -36.22 42.75 7.23
N GLU A 797 -36.77 42.47 8.42
CA GLU A 797 -36.39 43.14 9.67
C GLU A 797 -36.11 42.13 10.78
N TRP A 798 -35.08 42.39 11.57
CA TRP A 798 -34.62 41.55 12.68
C TRP A 798 -35.13 42.08 14.02
N ALA A 799 -35.34 41.18 14.99
CA ALA A 799 -35.60 41.55 16.37
C ALA A 799 -34.73 40.75 17.36
N GLN A 800 -33.92 41.50 18.11
CA GLN A 800 -33.26 41.18 19.39
C GLN A 800 -33.56 42.40 20.30
N PRO A 801 -33.45 42.36 21.65
CA PRO A 801 -32.57 41.48 22.45
C PRO A 801 -33.17 41.01 23.81
N THR A 802 -32.38 40.26 24.62
CA THR A 802 -31.89 40.72 25.95
C THR A 802 -30.96 39.71 26.65
N THR A 803 -30.09 40.22 27.53
CA THR A 803 -28.98 39.55 28.22
C THR A 803 -29.28 39.22 29.69
N LEU A 804 -28.49 38.32 30.31
CA LEU A 804 -28.13 38.37 31.74
C LEU A 804 -26.91 37.47 32.08
N SER A 805 -26.23 37.76 33.20
CA SER A 805 -25.01 37.11 33.74
C SER A 805 -25.15 36.92 35.27
N THR A 806 -24.26 36.28 36.05
CA THR A 806 -22.84 35.83 35.94
C THR A 806 -22.70 34.31 36.24
N VAL A 807 -21.53 33.64 36.37
CA VAL A 807 -20.15 33.93 36.87
C VAL A 807 -19.12 33.16 36.05
#